data_AF-D8QXU5-F1
#
_entry.id   AF-D8QXU5-F1
#
_cell.length_a   1.000
_cell.length_b   1.000
_cell.length_c   1.000
_cell.angle_alpha   90.00
_cell.angle_beta   90.00
_cell.angle_gamma   90.00
#
_symmetry.space_group_name_H-M   'P 1'
#
loop_
_entity.id
_entity.type
_entity.pdbx_description
1 polymer ?
#
loop_
_entity_poly.entity_id
_entity_poly.type
_entity_poly.pdbx_seq_one_letter_code
_entity_poly.pdbx_strand_id
1 'polypeptide(L)'
;MDYEALLKVLWSSRPKFASGGEVDGTKFPMPTSLRVEGAGDLALPLSSDGFLKLKAVSQQAPYGKGDQTLFDTTIRRAWQVEASKVSCPQMPDFFSAVVLNLAVPAMEELGIDAAALGLDVRLYKLLLYERGGHFKFHKDTEKEDGMFGTMILQLPTQSGHEGGALEIRHGKKGVAFDFSGAASRTGYFQTVFFSDCDHRLAEVTSGTRLCLVFSLVRSNAKFLDVDAGKVPHYLSTVRSVQSQLKEWARRTPSLMLAIPLGHKYSNNSFSFAGLRGHDRVVAALVLSCTSFLDVHLCTIVKQKTRNEVFDSFKTNYSVKNWTAIDGRKLEHFRDCCLDLDTEVVRCQDSDKDPFGGSPDAKEYEPYNGNAGGDKNSFYHTAALLVWPKEHIVDVLCNRQPVRCVVTLLEEQHEREPGRTSGDLERYISALESRGPSEYKKSFETLLEFCVRHDFRDAAFLVMKNWGIKLMETSQAMVAAVHKYGWDECYSRVIEGLLEEKNKWPEVLRFAEHLRQSGLQDAAVIFAQKLLADDQVCKDHAFLTCLLGFFVECGRDDETWKIVVKKWGESSFSRIEEFWEKKLEIYEASWEKRAEELDYGYGYYSLKKSDREKEKKEKLAKLQQKGRREFLGEVADFAVKLESEGCHDAAMAFARKSFIKDISLEEIFGCVDMKISSEEAFVLLLAQDEKFHEAVKKSDNLEETVVSMKKAAGLFGLKEDEKVTQLFLELLSCAFEKCGCESKELLEAAIWLGDEKMVKSLVKLIRRGSLALMDDPPARLRRTIWIDSSLIERAKEWDDVSRDALREVIHARISYLSGDEEVISSDEEHKNTNKRQKPNPRLERVEYEQMLETSPAKIESLRKLLNELV
;
A
#
# COMPACT_ATOMS: atom_id res chain seq x y z
N MET A 1 -32.15 -10.59 -23.84
CA MET A 1 -32.30 -9.65 -24.97
C MET A 1 -31.82 -10.37 -26.22
N ASP A 2 -32.36 -10.04 -27.39
CA ASP A 2 -31.83 -10.53 -28.66
C ASP A 2 -30.66 -9.65 -29.13
N TYR A 3 -29.43 -10.03 -28.77
CA TYR A 3 -28.22 -9.31 -29.19
C TYR A 3 -28.00 -9.37 -30.70
N GLU A 4 -28.51 -10.40 -31.38
CA GLU A 4 -28.39 -10.53 -32.83
C GLU A 4 -29.26 -9.51 -33.56
N ALA A 5 -30.48 -9.27 -33.06
CA ALA A 5 -31.34 -8.20 -33.55
C ALA A 5 -30.67 -6.82 -33.42
N LEU A 6 -30.05 -6.54 -32.27
CA LEU A 6 -29.36 -5.27 -32.05
C LEU A 6 -28.16 -5.11 -32.99
N LEU A 7 -27.31 -6.14 -33.13
CA LEU A 7 -26.21 -6.13 -34.09
C LEU A 7 -26.68 -5.93 -35.52
N LYS A 8 -27.75 -6.62 -35.91
CA LYS A 8 -28.30 -6.51 -37.26
C LYS A 8 -28.77 -5.09 -37.54
N VAL A 9 -29.38 -4.41 -36.57
CA VAL A 9 -29.78 -3.01 -36.74
C VAL A 9 -28.56 -2.09 -36.82
N LEU A 10 -27.64 -2.19 -35.86
CA LEU A 10 -26.42 -1.36 -35.80
C LEU A 10 -25.52 -1.50 -37.03
N TRP A 11 -25.51 -2.68 -37.66
CA TRP A 11 -24.62 -3.05 -38.77
C TRP A 11 -25.37 -3.48 -40.03
N SER A 12 -26.61 -3.04 -40.24
CA SER A 12 -27.39 -3.41 -41.44
C SER A 12 -26.85 -2.76 -42.72
N SER A 13 -26.15 -1.63 -42.62
CA SER A 13 -25.37 -1.09 -43.74
C SER A 13 -24.11 -1.93 -43.95
N ARG A 14 -23.62 -2.01 -45.19
CA ARG A 14 -22.30 -2.60 -45.48
C ARG A 14 -21.26 -1.48 -45.44
N PRO A 15 -20.49 -1.31 -44.35
CA PRO A 15 -19.47 -0.28 -44.31
C PRO A 15 -18.36 -0.57 -45.32
N LYS A 16 -18.01 0.44 -46.13
CA LYS A 16 -16.80 0.41 -46.95
C LYS A 16 -15.60 0.75 -46.06
N PHE A 17 -14.51 0.01 -46.24
CA PHE A 17 -13.23 0.25 -45.57
C PHE A 17 -12.13 0.70 -46.55
N ALA A 18 -12.43 0.62 -47.85
CA ALA A 18 -11.60 1.13 -48.93
C ALA A 18 -12.47 1.54 -50.12
N SER A 19 -12.01 2.53 -50.88
CA SER A 19 -12.58 2.98 -52.16
C SER A 19 -11.45 3.20 -53.16
N GLY A 20 -11.73 3.09 -54.45
CA GLY A 20 -10.74 3.33 -55.49
C GLY A 20 -11.31 3.23 -56.89
N GLY A 21 -10.66 3.92 -57.83
CA GLY A 21 -11.08 4.03 -59.21
C GLY A 21 -10.22 5.00 -60.02
N GLU A 22 -10.55 5.15 -61.30
CA GLU A 22 -9.93 6.14 -62.18
C GLU A 22 -10.35 7.57 -61.80
N VAL A 23 -9.41 8.49 -61.84
CA VAL A 23 -9.64 9.91 -61.55
C VAL A 23 -10.24 10.59 -62.77
N ASP A 24 -11.37 11.25 -62.57
CA ASP A 24 -12.04 12.05 -63.59
C ASP A 24 -11.26 13.35 -63.86
N GLY A 25 -10.40 13.33 -64.88
CA GLY A 25 -9.57 14.46 -65.29
C GLY A 25 -10.37 15.69 -65.75
N THR A 26 -11.68 15.58 -65.98
CA THR A 26 -12.56 16.73 -66.26
C THR A 26 -12.98 17.48 -65.00
N LYS A 27 -12.97 16.79 -63.85
CA LYS A 27 -13.33 17.36 -62.54
C LYS A 27 -12.11 17.75 -61.72
N PHE A 28 -11.02 17.00 -61.85
CA PHE A 28 -9.80 17.21 -61.06
C PHE A 28 -8.62 17.46 -61.99
N PRO A 29 -7.99 18.65 -61.94
CA PRO A 29 -6.86 18.96 -62.79
C PRO A 29 -5.64 18.12 -62.39
N MET A 30 -5.16 17.24 -63.27
CA MET A 30 -4.02 16.35 -63.00
C MET A 30 -2.71 16.92 -63.56
N PRO A 31 -1.57 16.69 -62.88
CA PRO A 31 -0.30 17.23 -63.32
C PRO A 31 0.28 16.45 -64.51
N THR A 32 0.64 17.16 -65.57
CA THR A 32 1.46 16.64 -66.69
C THR A 32 2.96 16.45 -66.38
N SER A 33 3.48 16.94 -65.25
CA SER A 33 4.85 16.70 -64.79
C SER A 33 5.00 16.85 -63.28
N LEU A 34 6.04 16.22 -62.72
CA LEU A 34 6.46 16.36 -61.33
C LEU A 34 7.93 16.75 -61.25
N ARG A 35 8.27 17.67 -60.35
CA ARG A 35 9.66 18.01 -60.06
C ARG A 35 10.16 17.19 -58.88
N VAL A 36 11.27 16.49 -59.08
CA VAL A 36 11.94 15.74 -58.02
C VAL A 36 13.37 16.24 -57.87
N GLU A 37 13.76 16.58 -56.64
CA GLU A 37 15.12 17.04 -56.34
C GLU A 37 16.17 16.03 -56.81
N GLY A 38 17.16 16.50 -57.58
CA GLY A 38 18.20 15.67 -58.19
C GLY A 38 17.79 14.94 -59.49
N ALA A 39 16.49 14.70 -59.74
CA ALA A 39 16.01 14.10 -61.00
C ALA A 39 15.44 15.13 -62.00
N GLY A 40 15.14 16.34 -61.53
CA GLY A 40 14.61 17.44 -62.34
C GLY A 40 13.10 17.32 -62.60
N ASP A 41 12.64 17.89 -63.71
CA ASP A 41 11.24 17.81 -64.15
C ASP A 41 10.99 16.49 -64.90
N LEU A 42 10.10 15.67 -64.36
CA LEU A 42 9.70 14.37 -64.89
C LEU A 42 8.32 14.49 -65.53
N ALA A 43 8.24 14.33 -66.85
CA ALA A 43 6.98 14.31 -67.57
C ALA A 43 6.11 13.11 -67.15
N LEU A 44 4.79 13.30 -67.15
CA LEU A 44 3.76 12.28 -66.97
C LEU A 44 2.96 12.14 -68.27
N PRO A 45 2.83 10.94 -68.87
CA PRO A 45 3.29 9.63 -68.38
C PRO A 45 4.81 9.50 -68.23
N LEU A 46 5.27 8.87 -67.14
CA LEU A 46 6.71 8.72 -66.85
C LEU A 46 7.41 7.90 -67.94
N SER A 47 8.41 8.50 -68.60
CA SER A 47 9.23 7.84 -69.62
C SER A 47 10.29 6.92 -69.03
N SER A 48 10.91 6.07 -69.86
CA SER A 48 12.03 5.22 -69.42
C SER A 48 13.26 6.01 -68.95
N ASP A 49 13.55 7.17 -69.55
CA ASP A 49 14.61 8.07 -69.09
C ASP A 49 14.25 8.70 -67.74
N GLY A 50 13.00 9.17 -67.59
CA GLY A 50 12.48 9.69 -66.33
C GLY A 50 12.52 8.65 -65.21
N PHE A 51 12.23 7.38 -65.53
CA PHE A 51 12.39 6.26 -64.59
C PHE A 51 13.82 6.11 -64.09
N LEU A 52 14.83 6.12 -64.98
CA LEU A 52 16.23 5.97 -64.59
C LEU A 52 16.70 7.14 -63.73
N LYS A 53 16.31 8.37 -64.08
CA LYS A 53 16.61 9.57 -63.29
C LYS A 53 15.98 9.51 -61.90
N LEU A 54 14.70 9.15 -61.83
CA LEU A 54 13.99 9.02 -60.55
C LEU A 54 14.61 7.92 -59.69
N LYS A 55 14.93 6.76 -60.28
CA LYS A 55 15.56 5.64 -59.59
C LYS A 55 16.94 6.02 -59.03
N ALA A 56 17.72 6.82 -59.75
CA ALA A 56 19.05 7.25 -59.32
C ALA A 56 19.05 8.13 -58.05
N VAL A 57 17.95 8.85 -57.79
CA VAL A 57 17.78 9.68 -56.57
C VAL A 57 16.88 9.03 -55.51
N SER A 58 16.37 7.82 -55.80
CA SER A 58 15.53 7.05 -54.90
C SER A 58 16.37 6.14 -54.00
N GLN A 59 15.83 5.80 -52.85
CA GLN A 59 16.36 4.74 -51.99
C GLN A 59 15.43 3.53 -51.99
N GLN A 60 15.93 2.35 -51.60
CA GLN A 60 15.06 1.22 -51.34
C GLN A 60 14.04 1.57 -50.25
N ALA A 61 12.78 1.19 -50.45
CA ALA A 61 11.73 1.46 -49.48
C ALA A 61 11.87 0.48 -48.31
N PRO A 62 12.02 0.96 -47.07
CA PRO A 62 12.12 0.09 -45.91
C PRO A 62 10.75 -0.49 -45.52
N TYR A 63 10.78 -1.46 -44.61
CA TYR A 63 9.60 -1.95 -43.90
C TYR A 63 9.87 -1.98 -42.38
N GLY A 64 8.80 -1.89 -41.58
CA GLY A 64 8.87 -1.93 -40.13
C GLY A 64 8.73 -3.36 -39.58
N LYS A 65 9.52 -3.71 -38.57
CA LYS A 65 9.37 -4.93 -37.75
C LYS A 65 9.45 -4.55 -36.28
N GLY A 66 8.29 -4.33 -35.65
CA GLY A 66 8.25 -3.66 -34.34
C GLY A 66 8.84 -2.25 -34.45
N ASP A 67 9.77 -1.90 -33.57
CA ASP A 67 10.45 -0.60 -33.56
C ASP A 67 11.63 -0.50 -34.57
N GLN A 68 11.92 -1.58 -35.31
CA GLN A 68 13.05 -1.62 -36.24
C GLN A 68 12.62 -1.27 -37.66
N THR A 69 13.40 -0.40 -38.31
CA THR A 69 13.31 -0.14 -39.75
C THR A 69 14.32 -1.03 -40.48
N LEU A 70 13.84 -1.96 -41.30
CA LEU A 70 14.65 -2.97 -41.97
C LEU A 70 14.53 -2.91 -43.49
N PHE A 71 15.53 -3.46 -44.18
CA PHE A 71 15.56 -3.63 -45.64
C PHE A 71 15.56 -5.12 -45.96
N ASP A 72 14.44 -5.62 -46.48
CA ASP A 72 14.31 -7.00 -46.94
C ASP A 72 13.47 -7.02 -48.22
N THR A 73 14.13 -7.27 -49.34
CA THR A 73 13.50 -7.29 -50.66
C THR A 73 12.56 -8.48 -50.87
N THR A 74 12.54 -9.46 -49.96
CA THR A 74 11.56 -10.56 -49.93
C THR A 74 10.22 -10.14 -49.30
N ILE A 75 10.24 -9.09 -48.47
CA ILE A 75 9.07 -8.50 -47.82
C ILE A 75 8.55 -7.29 -48.60
N ARG A 76 9.44 -6.40 -49.02
CA ARG A 76 9.11 -5.19 -49.77
C ARG A 76 10.20 -4.88 -50.79
N ARG A 77 9.80 -4.80 -52.06
CA ARG A 77 10.66 -4.37 -53.16
C ARG A 77 10.04 -3.17 -53.84
N ALA A 78 10.51 -1.99 -53.48
CA ALA A 78 10.07 -0.72 -54.04
C ALA A 78 11.18 0.32 -53.87
N TRP A 79 11.17 1.34 -54.72
CA TRP A 79 11.99 2.54 -54.55
C TRP A 79 11.12 3.65 -53.95
N GLN A 80 11.70 4.49 -53.10
CA GLN A 80 11.00 5.63 -52.50
C GLN A 80 11.80 6.93 -52.59
N VAL A 81 11.07 8.03 -52.70
CA VAL A 81 11.56 9.40 -52.53
C VAL A 81 10.71 10.08 -51.46
N GLU A 82 11.35 10.80 -50.56
CA GLU A 82 10.70 11.53 -49.47
C GLU A 82 9.86 12.70 -49.99
N ALA A 83 8.74 13.00 -49.31
CA ALA A 83 7.81 14.05 -49.73
C ALA A 83 8.47 15.43 -49.92
N SER A 84 9.42 15.81 -49.06
CA SER A 84 10.12 17.10 -49.12
C SER A 84 10.89 17.33 -50.43
N LYS A 85 11.24 16.25 -51.14
CA LYS A 85 11.99 16.29 -52.41
C LYS A 85 11.08 16.32 -53.63
N VAL A 86 9.76 16.28 -53.45
CA VAL A 86 8.78 16.21 -54.52
C VAL A 86 7.95 17.49 -54.53
N SER A 87 7.88 18.15 -55.69
CA SER A 87 7.07 19.35 -55.89
C SER A 87 6.35 19.29 -57.24
N CYS A 88 5.32 20.13 -57.40
CA CYS A 88 4.58 20.25 -58.65
C CYS A 88 4.54 21.73 -59.10
N PRO A 89 5.65 22.30 -59.62
CA PRO A 89 5.74 23.74 -59.90
C PRO A 89 4.70 24.24 -60.90
N GLN A 90 4.32 23.41 -61.86
CA GLN A 90 3.29 23.71 -62.85
C GLN A 90 1.87 23.80 -62.27
N MET A 91 1.66 23.31 -61.05
CA MET A 91 0.40 23.33 -60.34
C MET A 91 0.70 23.47 -58.84
N PRO A 92 1.01 24.68 -58.36
CA PRO A 92 1.47 24.91 -56.99
C PRO A 92 0.53 24.36 -55.92
N ASP A 93 -0.78 24.42 -56.16
CA ASP A 93 -1.81 23.95 -55.23
C ASP A 93 -2.16 22.46 -55.37
N PHE A 94 -1.37 21.68 -56.13
CA PHE A 94 -1.66 20.27 -56.36
C PHE A 94 -1.70 19.47 -55.05
N PHE A 95 -0.65 19.58 -54.23
CA PHE A 95 -0.52 18.83 -52.98
C PHE A 95 -1.35 19.39 -51.82
N SER A 96 -1.99 20.54 -51.99
CA SER A 96 -2.86 21.16 -50.97
C SER A 96 -4.33 21.05 -51.37
N ALA A 97 -4.76 21.76 -52.41
CA ALA A 97 -6.17 21.88 -52.78
C ALA A 97 -6.66 20.72 -53.67
N VAL A 98 -5.88 20.34 -54.68
CA VAL A 98 -6.35 19.35 -55.67
C VAL A 98 -6.47 17.97 -55.05
N VAL A 99 -5.45 17.52 -54.32
CA VAL A 99 -5.47 16.22 -53.64
C VAL A 99 -6.51 16.15 -52.52
N LEU A 100 -6.79 17.27 -51.84
CA LEU A 100 -7.87 17.36 -50.86
C LEU A 100 -9.23 17.18 -51.54
N ASN A 101 -9.49 17.93 -52.60
CA ASN A 101 -10.74 17.81 -53.37
C ASN A 101 -10.93 16.41 -53.96
N LEU A 102 -9.82 15.76 -54.35
CA LEU A 102 -9.84 14.37 -54.82
C LEU A 102 -10.18 13.38 -53.68
N ALA A 103 -9.75 13.63 -52.45
CA ALA A 103 -10.03 12.77 -51.31
C ALA A 103 -11.48 12.88 -50.79
N VAL A 104 -12.13 14.04 -50.96
CA VAL A 104 -13.48 14.31 -50.41
C VAL A 104 -14.54 13.28 -50.85
N PRO A 105 -14.75 12.99 -52.16
CA PRO A 105 -15.75 12.00 -52.57
C PRO A 105 -15.44 10.59 -52.06
N ALA A 106 -14.16 10.24 -52.00
CA ALA A 106 -13.73 8.95 -51.46
C ALA A 106 -14.03 8.84 -49.95
N MET A 107 -13.89 9.93 -49.17
CA MET A 107 -14.30 9.97 -47.76
C MET A 107 -15.81 9.77 -47.60
N GLU A 108 -16.62 10.41 -48.44
CA GLU A 108 -18.07 10.25 -48.42
C GLU A 108 -18.48 8.78 -48.68
N GLU A 109 -17.81 8.11 -49.62
CA GLU A 109 -18.02 6.68 -49.85
C GLU A 109 -17.64 5.81 -48.64
N LEU A 110 -16.63 6.21 -47.87
CA LEU A 110 -16.24 5.57 -46.62
C LEU A 110 -17.13 5.97 -45.43
N GLY A 111 -18.17 6.78 -45.67
CA GLY A 111 -19.12 7.23 -44.66
C GLY A 111 -18.59 8.34 -43.75
N ILE A 112 -17.64 9.15 -44.24
CA ILE A 112 -17.00 10.24 -43.51
C ILE A 112 -17.31 11.57 -44.20
N ASP A 113 -17.86 12.52 -43.44
CA ASP A 113 -17.94 13.92 -43.86
C ASP A 113 -16.56 14.56 -43.71
N ALA A 114 -15.88 14.76 -44.84
CA ALA A 114 -14.53 15.31 -44.90
C ALA A 114 -14.45 16.75 -44.35
N ALA A 115 -15.48 17.56 -44.57
CA ALA A 115 -15.51 18.95 -44.10
C ALA A 115 -15.69 18.99 -42.58
N ALA A 116 -16.61 18.20 -42.06
CA ALA A 116 -16.81 18.08 -40.61
C ALA A 116 -15.51 17.60 -39.93
N LEU A 117 -14.87 16.57 -40.48
CA LEU A 117 -13.63 16.02 -39.96
C LEU A 117 -12.46 17.02 -39.95
N GLY A 118 -12.55 18.10 -40.73
CA GLY A 118 -11.41 18.98 -41.01
C GLY A 118 -10.29 18.18 -41.68
N LEU A 119 -10.64 17.47 -42.77
CA LEU A 119 -9.71 16.62 -43.50
C LEU A 119 -8.54 17.45 -44.04
N ASP A 120 -7.34 16.93 -43.80
CA ASP A 120 -6.09 17.36 -44.40
C ASP A 120 -5.45 16.15 -45.10
N VAL A 121 -4.75 16.40 -46.21
CA VAL A 121 -4.17 15.37 -47.07
C VAL A 121 -2.72 15.72 -47.32
N ARG A 122 -1.80 14.97 -46.69
CA ARG A 122 -0.38 15.31 -46.68
C ARG A 122 0.43 14.30 -47.48
N LEU A 123 1.26 14.80 -48.39
CA LEU A 123 2.18 13.94 -49.13
C LEU A 123 3.14 13.26 -48.16
N TYR A 124 3.18 11.93 -48.18
CA TYR A 124 4.10 11.15 -47.38
C TYR A 124 5.33 10.74 -48.18
N LYS A 125 5.13 10.16 -49.38
CA LYS A 125 6.24 9.75 -50.25
C LYS A 125 5.80 9.45 -51.68
N LEU A 126 6.78 9.47 -52.58
CA LEU A 126 6.67 8.93 -53.92
C LEU A 126 7.25 7.51 -53.93
N LEU A 127 6.51 6.57 -54.52
CA LEU A 127 6.90 5.16 -54.65
C LEU A 127 7.02 4.78 -56.12
N LEU A 128 8.07 4.04 -56.44
CA LEU A 128 8.35 3.54 -57.77
C LEU A 128 8.58 2.03 -57.71
N TYR A 129 7.83 1.29 -58.52
CA TYR A 129 7.91 -0.16 -58.66
C TYR A 129 8.29 -0.52 -60.09
N GLU A 130 9.23 -1.45 -60.21
CA GLU A 130 9.62 -2.11 -61.45
C GLU A 130 9.23 -3.59 -61.39
N ARG A 131 9.55 -4.36 -62.42
CA ARG A 131 9.34 -5.82 -62.42
C ARG A 131 9.90 -6.48 -61.14
N GLY A 132 9.08 -7.33 -60.52
CA GLY A 132 9.36 -7.97 -59.23
C GLY A 132 8.99 -7.11 -58.01
N GLY A 133 8.60 -5.85 -58.22
CA GLY A 133 8.19 -4.93 -57.18
C GLY A 133 6.90 -5.40 -56.50
N HIS A 134 6.89 -5.41 -55.17
CA HIS A 134 5.77 -5.90 -54.36
C HIS A 134 5.91 -5.44 -52.91
N PHE A 135 4.88 -5.66 -52.10
CA PHE A 135 5.02 -5.72 -50.64
C PHE A 135 4.01 -6.68 -50.03
N LYS A 136 4.38 -7.40 -48.96
CA LYS A 136 3.50 -8.33 -48.25
C LYS A 136 2.45 -7.60 -47.40
N PHE A 137 1.46 -8.34 -46.89
CA PHE A 137 0.43 -7.78 -46.02
C PHE A 137 1.04 -7.10 -44.80
N HIS A 138 0.66 -5.84 -44.60
CA HIS A 138 1.00 -5.05 -43.42
C HIS A 138 -0.10 -4.02 -43.16
N LYS A 139 -0.08 -3.41 -41.98
CA LYS A 139 -0.89 -2.24 -41.65
C LYS A 139 -0.02 -1.00 -41.70
N ASP A 140 -0.63 0.13 -42.03
CA ASP A 140 0.07 1.40 -41.94
C ASP A 140 0.21 1.79 -40.46
N THR A 141 1.42 2.17 -40.07
CA THR A 141 1.63 2.89 -38.81
C THR A 141 1.10 4.31 -38.97
N GLU A 142 0.42 4.81 -37.93
CA GLU A 142 0.06 6.22 -37.83
C GLU A 142 1.34 7.03 -37.62
N LYS A 143 1.71 7.85 -38.61
CA LYS A 143 3.01 8.56 -38.67
C LYS A 143 2.96 9.96 -38.09
N GLU A 144 1.77 10.49 -37.92
CA GLU A 144 1.51 11.85 -37.48
C GLU A 144 0.17 11.91 -36.75
N ASP A 145 0.04 12.87 -35.85
CA ASP A 145 -1.16 13.03 -35.04
C ASP A 145 -2.38 13.29 -35.92
N GLY A 146 -3.45 12.54 -35.66
CA GLY A 146 -4.69 12.63 -36.44
C GLY A 146 -4.67 11.81 -37.73
N MET A 147 -3.59 11.11 -38.08
CA MET A 147 -3.60 10.18 -39.22
C MET A 147 -4.60 9.04 -38.97
N PHE A 148 -5.50 8.80 -39.92
CA PHE A 148 -6.52 7.74 -39.80
C PHE A 148 -6.65 6.87 -41.05
N GLY A 149 -5.98 7.23 -42.14
CA GLY A 149 -6.04 6.51 -43.39
C GLY A 149 -4.93 6.90 -44.35
N THR A 150 -4.89 6.20 -45.46
CA THR A 150 -3.93 6.38 -46.54
C THR A 150 -4.68 6.59 -47.85
N MET A 151 -4.21 7.55 -48.63
CA MET A 151 -4.61 7.72 -50.03
C MET A 151 -3.41 7.45 -50.94
N ILE A 152 -3.61 6.66 -51.98
CA ILE A 152 -2.61 6.36 -53.00
C ILE A 152 -3.12 6.91 -54.32
N LEU A 153 -2.33 7.76 -54.96
CA LEU A 153 -2.56 8.24 -56.32
C LEU A 153 -1.54 7.59 -57.24
N GLN A 154 -1.97 6.64 -58.05
CA GLN A 154 -1.19 6.04 -59.13
C GLN A 154 -1.12 7.02 -60.31
N LEU A 155 0.10 7.27 -60.76
CA LEU A 155 0.43 8.16 -61.85
C LEU A 155 0.72 7.36 -63.13
N PRO A 156 0.46 7.93 -64.31
CA PRO A 156 0.67 7.22 -65.56
C PRO A 156 2.16 7.01 -65.85
N THR A 157 2.50 5.87 -66.43
CA THR A 157 3.85 5.55 -66.92
C THR A 157 3.78 5.15 -68.38
N GLN A 158 4.75 5.55 -69.21
CA GLN A 158 4.71 5.26 -70.65
C GLN A 158 4.66 3.76 -70.94
N SER A 159 5.34 2.94 -70.13
CA SER A 159 5.29 1.48 -70.23
C SER A 159 3.96 0.89 -69.77
N GLY A 160 3.23 1.58 -68.89
CA GLY A 160 2.22 0.97 -68.03
C GLY A 160 2.83 -0.08 -67.11
N HIS A 161 1.99 -0.91 -66.48
CA HIS A 161 2.43 -2.11 -65.75
C HIS A 161 1.43 -3.27 -65.91
N GLU A 162 1.92 -4.49 -65.71
CA GLU A 162 1.12 -5.71 -65.54
C GLU A 162 1.32 -6.28 -64.14
N GLY A 163 0.29 -6.94 -63.60
CA GLY A 163 0.27 -7.31 -62.19
C GLY A 163 0.25 -6.08 -61.28
N GLY A 164 0.67 -6.23 -60.02
CA GLY A 164 0.70 -5.09 -59.08
C GLY A 164 -0.67 -4.67 -58.55
N ALA A 165 -1.65 -5.57 -58.48
CA ALA A 165 -2.93 -5.30 -57.84
C ALA A 165 -2.75 -4.95 -56.35
N LEU A 166 -3.43 -3.90 -55.89
CA LEU A 166 -3.44 -3.48 -54.49
C LEU A 166 -4.59 -4.19 -53.77
N GLU A 167 -4.25 -5.10 -52.87
CA GLU A 167 -5.23 -5.85 -52.09
C GLU A 167 -5.33 -5.27 -50.68
N ILE A 168 -6.57 -5.00 -50.23
CA ILE A 168 -6.86 -4.39 -48.94
C ILE A 168 -7.86 -5.27 -48.19
N ARG A 169 -7.59 -5.51 -46.92
CA ARG A 169 -8.39 -6.36 -46.02
C ARG A 169 -8.74 -5.63 -44.74
N HIS A 170 -9.99 -5.76 -44.33
CA HIS A 170 -10.48 -5.31 -43.03
C HIS A 170 -11.18 -6.48 -42.34
N GLY A 171 -10.48 -7.08 -41.36
CA GLY A 171 -10.89 -8.34 -40.75
C GLY A 171 -10.98 -9.48 -41.78
N LYS A 172 -12.16 -10.12 -41.88
CA LYS A 172 -12.42 -11.22 -42.84
C LYS A 172 -12.85 -10.74 -44.23
N LYS A 173 -13.01 -9.42 -44.44
CA LYS A 173 -13.43 -8.84 -45.72
C LYS A 173 -12.20 -8.36 -46.50
N GLY A 174 -12.22 -8.51 -47.82
CA GLY A 174 -11.15 -8.03 -48.69
C GLY A 174 -11.66 -7.47 -50.01
N VAL A 175 -10.92 -6.52 -50.57
CA VAL A 175 -11.14 -5.93 -51.90
C VAL A 175 -9.79 -5.79 -52.59
N ALA A 176 -9.76 -5.94 -53.92
CA ALA A 176 -8.57 -5.75 -54.72
C ALA A 176 -8.82 -4.66 -55.76
N PHE A 177 -7.89 -3.72 -55.88
CA PHE A 177 -7.89 -2.68 -56.90
C PHE A 177 -6.77 -2.98 -57.89
N ASP A 178 -7.16 -3.37 -59.11
CA ASP A 178 -6.24 -3.64 -60.20
C ASP A 178 -6.38 -2.56 -61.27
N PHE A 179 -5.35 -1.73 -61.36
CA PHE A 179 -5.23 -0.65 -62.34
C PHE A 179 -4.09 -0.90 -63.31
N SER A 180 -3.78 -2.17 -63.59
CA SER A 180 -2.77 -2.58 -64.56
C SER A 180 -3.29 -2.52 -66.02
N GLY A 181 -2.43 -2.83 -66.97
CA GLY A 181 -2.76 -2.86 -68.40
C GLY A 181 -2.69 -1.49 -69.07
N ALA A 182 -3.34 -1.37 -70.24
CA ALA A 182 -3.21 -0.19 -71.10
C ALA A 182 -3.67 1.12 -70.45
N ALA A 183 -4.67 1.08 -69.57
CA ALA A 183 -5.21 2.26 -68.89
C ALA A 183 -4.15 2.91 -67.97
N SER A 184 -3.23 2.13 -67.39
CA SER A 184 -2.12 2.65 -66.57
C SER A 184 -1.12 3.53 -67.34
N ARG A 185 -1.21 3.56 -68.68
CA ARG A 185 -0.31 4.36 -69.52
C ARG A 185 -0.67 5.84 -69.58
N THR A 186 -1.93 6.16 -69.31
CA THR A 186 -2.48 7.52 -69.46
C THR A 186 -3.34 7.93 -68.28
N GLY A 187 -3.96 6.97 -67.59
CA GLY A 187 -4.89 7.21 -66.49
C GLY A 187 -4.20 7.50 -65.17
N TYR A 188 -4.91 8.23 -64.32
CA TYR A 188 -4.61 8.44 -62.92
C TYR A 188 -5.60 7.61 -62.10
N PHE A 189 -5.15 6.92 -61.07
CA PHE A 189 -6.03 6.09 -60.25
C PHE A 189 -5.84 6.37 -58.78
N GLN A 190 -6.94 6.53 -58.06
CA GLN A 190 -6.94 6.77 -56.63
C GLN A 190 -7.34 5.51 -55.89
N THR A 191 -6.75 5.28 -54.73
CA THR A 191 -7.25 4.34 -53.74
C THR A 191 -7.16 4.96 -52.36
N VAL A 192 -8.18 4.77 -51.54
CA VAL A 192 -8.28 5.31 -50.20
C VAL A 192 -8.73 4.21 -49.25
N PHE A 193 -8.07 4.09 -48.09
CA PHE A 193 -8.40 3.09 -47.08
C PHE A 193 -7.96 3.51 -45.68
N PHE A 194 -8.55 2.91 -44.65
CA PHE A 194 -8.21 3.17 -43.25
C PHE A 194 -6.88 2.55 -42.83
N SER A 195 -6.16 3.18 -41.91
CA SER A 195 -4.81 2.75 -41.49
C SER A 195 -4.77 1.37 -40.82
N ASP A 196 -5.88 0.93 -40.22
CA ASP A 196 -6.00 -0.41 -39.61
C ASP A 196 -6.29 -1.53 -40.60
N CYS A 197 -6.44 -1.22 -41.89
CA CYS A 197 -6.58 -2.23 -42.95
C CYS A 197 -5.24 -2.89 -43.28
N ASP A 198 -5.24 -4.21 -43.32
CA ASP A 198 -4.12 -4.99 -43.84
C ASP A 198 -4.07 -4.83 -45.36
N HIS A 199 -2.94 -4.42 -45.91
CA HIS A 199 -2.82 -4.23 -47.36
C HIS A 199 -1.50 -4.78 -47.91
N ARG A 200 -1.56 -5.27 -49.15
CA ARG A 200 -0.41 -5.77 -49.91
C ARG A 200 -0.46 -5.29 -51.35
N LEU A 201 0.69 -5.23 -52.00
CA LEU A 201 0.79 -5.09 -53.45
C LEU A 201 1.24 -6.44 -54.01
N ALA A 202 0.44 -7.01 -54.91
CA ALA A 202 0.84 -8.15 -55.71
C ALA A 202 2.10 -7.80 -56.54
N GLU A 203 2.79 -8.82 -57.04
CA GLU A 203 4.00 -8.59 -57.82
C GLU A 203 3.68 -7.86 -59.14
N VAL A 204 4.44 -6.80 -59.43
CA VAL A 204 4.50 -6.18 -60.75
C VAL A 204 5.27 -7.13 -61.69
N THR A 205 4.60 -7.72 -62.66
CA THR A 205 5.19 -8.74 -63.53
C THR A 205 5.88 -8.13 -64.74
N SER A 206 5.44 -6.95 -65.19
CA SER A 206 6.08 -6.18 -66.24
C SER A 206 5.80 -4.67 -66.11
N GLY A 207 6.63 -3.85 -66.76
CA GLY A 207 6.47 -2.40 -66.77
C GLY A 207 6.83 -1.73 -65.45
N THR A 208 6.24 -0.56 -65.23
CA THR A 208 6.57 0.36 -64.13
C THR A 208 5.30 0.95 -63.52
N ARG A 209 5.22 0.95 -62.19
CA ARG A 209 4.12 1.56 -61.43
C ARG A 209 4.66 2.70 -60.57
N LEU A 210 4.11 3.91 -60.75
CA LEU A 210 4.49 5.11 -60.02
C LEU A 210 3.32 5.57 -59.15
N CYS A 211 3.56 5.88 -57.87
CA CYS A 211 2.49 6.28 -56.95
C CYS A 211 2.92 7.37 -55.98
N LEU A 212 2.08 8.37 -55.79
CA LEU A 212 2.13 9.26 -54.62
C LEU A 212 1.31 8.63 -53.50
N VAL A 213 1.87 8.62 -52.29
CA VAL A 213 1.20 8.13 -51.09
C VAL A 213 0.98 9.31 -50.15
N PHE A 214 -0.24 9.46 -49.67
CA PHE A 214 -0.69 10.54 -48.81
C PHE A 214 -1.21 9.99 -47.48
N SER A 215 -0.87 10.68 -46.40
CA SER A 215 -1.54 10.53 -45.11
C SER A 215 -2.87 11.29 -45.15
N LEU A 216 -3.95 10.63 -44.71
CA LEU A 216 -5.22 11.30 -44.42
C LEU A 216 -5.24 11.67 -42.94
N VAL A 217 -5.29 12.96 -42.67
CA VAL A 217 -5.14 13.53 -41.33
C VAL A 217 -6.42 14.29 -40.99
N ARG A 218 -6.89 14.15 -39.75
CA ARG A 218 -7.95 15.01 -39.23
C ARG A 218 -7.34 16.16 -38.42
N SER A 219 -7.98 17.32 -38.50
CA SER A 219 -7.67 18.46 -37.62
C SER A 219 -8.69 18.63 -36.49
N ASN A 220 -9.90 18.05 -36.61
CA ASN A 220 -10.94 18.18 -35.61
C ASN A 220 -10.75 17.19 -34.43
N ALA A 221 -10.70 17.74 -33.21
CA ALA A 221 -10.56 16.97 -31.98
C ALA A 221 -11.89 16.66 -31.28
N LYS A 222 -13.03 17.15 -31.79
CA LYS A 222 -14.36 16.94 -31.22
C LYS A 222 -15.13 15.84 -31.94
N PHE A 223 -15.94 15.09 -31.20
CA PHE A 223 -16.94 14.23 -31.83
C PHE A 223 -17.97 15.10 -32.53
N LEU A 224 -18.27 14.76 -33.77
CA LEU A 224 -19.24 15.48 -34.58
C LEU A 224 -20.48 14.62 -34.69
N ASP A 225 -21.62 15.25 -34.44
CA ASP A 225 -22.90 14.58 -34.61
C ASP A 225 -23.08 14.16 -36.07
N VAL A 226 -23.83 13.08 -36.27
CA VAL A 226 -24.12 12.57 -37.60
C VAL A 226 -25.18 13.46 -38.23
N ASP A 227 -24.85 14.07 -39.38
CA ASP A 227 -25.84 14.78 -40.17
C ASP A 227 -26.88 13.77 -40.71
N ALA A 228 -28.05 13.81 -40.09
CA ALA A 228 -29.18 12.96 -40.44
C ALA A 228 -29.59 13.07 -41.91
N GLY A 229 -29.39 14.23 -42.56
CA GLY A 229 -29.65 14.42 -43.99
C GLY A 229 -28.66 13.69 -44.90
N LYS A 230 -27.45 13.40 -44.40
CA LYS A 230 -26.37 12.73 -45.16
C LYS A 230 -26.23 11.25 -44.83
N VAL A 231 -26.81 10.78 -43.72
CA VAL A 231 -26.70 9.38 -43.27
C VAL A 231 -28.09 8.74 -43.11
N PRO A 232 -28.72 8.28 -44.22
CA PRO A 232 -30.06 7.68 -44.20
C PRO A 232 -30.18 6.48 -43.24
N HIS A 233 -29.10 5.72 -43.07
CA HIS A 233 -29.07 4.58 -42.15
C HIS A 233 -29.32 5.01 -40.70
N TYR A 234 -28.74 6.13 -40.24
CA TYR A 234 -28.96 6.65 -38.89
C TYR A 234 -30.45 6.93 -38.66
N LEU A 235 -31.08 7.70 -39.55
CA LEU A 235 -32.51 8.02 -39.47
C LEU A 235 -33.40 6.78 -39.45
N SER A 236 -33.10 5.80 -40.31
CA SER A 236 -33.91 4.58 -40.40
C SER A 236 -33.81 3.67 -39.18
N THR A 237 -32.72 3.77 -38.40
CA THR A 237 -32.41 2.81 -37.33
C THR A 237 -32.46 3.40 -35.92
N VAL A 238 -32.31 4.72 -35.75
CA VAL A 238 -32.20 5.37 -34.43
C VAL A 238 -33.33 4.99 -33.47
N ARG A 239 -34.59 5.01 -33.91
CA ARG A 239 -35.74 4.63 -33.08
C ARG A 239 -35.69 3.16 -32.65
N SER A 240 -35.23 2.28 -33.53
CA SER A 240 -35.10 0.85 -33.22
C SER A 240 -33.99 0.61 -32.20
N VAL A 241 -32.83 1.27 -32.37
CA VAL A 241 -31.71 1.19 -31.41
C VAL A 241 -32.15 1.71 -30.04
N GLN A 242 -32.76 2.90 -29.99
CA GLN A 242 -33.31 3.47 -28.75
C GLN A 242 -34.29 2.52 -28.06
N SER A 243 -35.22 1.92 -28.82
CA SER A 243 -36.19 0.96 -28.26
C SER A 243 -35.52 -0.30 -27.68
N GLN A 244 -34.54 -0.87 -28.39
CA GLN A 244 -33.87 -2.10 -27.96
C GLN A 244 -32.97 -1.85 -26.73
N LEU A 245 -32.22 -0.76 -26.71
CA LEU A 245 -31.38 -0.38 -25.57
C LEU A 245 -32.21 0.05 -24.35
N LYS A 246 -33.39 0.62 -24.56
CA LYS A 246 -34.32 0.91 -23.46
C LYS A 246 -34.91 -0.36 -22.84
N GLU A 247 -35.28 -1.33 -23.67
CA GLU A 247 -35.77 -2.63 -23.17
C GLU A 247 -34.64 -3.44 -22.49
N TRP A 248 -33.41 -3.31 -22.97
CA TRP A 248 -32.23 -3.84 -22.28
C TRP A 248 -32.12 -3.27 -20.86
N ALA A 249 -32.08 -1.94 -20.75
CA ALA A 249 -31.91 -1.23 -19.49
C ALA A 249 -32.98 -1.59 -18.45
N ARG A 250 -34.19 -1.96 -18.89
CA ARG A 250 -35.31 -2.33 -18.02
C ARG A 250 -35.28 -3.78 -17.51
N ARG A 251 -34.71 -4.72 -18.27
CA ARG A 251 -34.88 -6.17 -18.03
C ARG A 251 -33.66 -6.90 -17.49
N THR A 252 -32.47 -6.30 -17.58
CA THR A 252 -31.22 -7.07 -17.50
C THR A 252 -30.73 -7.23 -16.06
N PRO A 253 -30.19 -8.40 -15.68
CA PRO A 253 -29.41 -8.57 -14.45
C PRO A 253 -27.98 -8.01 -14.58
N SER A 254 -27.47 -7.85 -15.81
CA SER A 254 -26.13 -7.32 -16.08
C SER A 254 -26.13 -5.80 -16.11
N LEU A 255 -25.31 -5.19 -15.27
CA LEU A 255 -25.28 -3.75 -15.04
C LEU A 255 -24.58 -2.96 -16.16
N MET A 256 -23.88 -3.63 -17.09
CA MET A 256 -23.20 -3.02 -18.23
C MET A 256 -23.36 -3.83 -19.51
N LEU A 257 -23.19 -3.17 -20.65
CA LEU A 257 -23.20 -3.78 -21.97
C LEU A 257 -22.14 -3.14 -22.88
N ALA A 258 -21.30 -3.97 -23.46
CA ALA A 258 -20.28 -3.56 -24.42
C ALA A 258 -20.76 -3.82 -25.84
N ILE A 259 -20.70 -2.79 -26.68
CA ILE A 259 -21.06 -2.82 -28.09
C ILE A 259 -19.76 -2.73 -28.91
N PRO A 260 -19.25 -3.85 -29.46
CA PRO A 260 -18.01 -3.86 -30.22
C PRO A 260 -18.08 -2.98 -31.46
N LEU A 261 -17.00 -2.25 -31.71
CA LEU A 261 -16.77 -1.43 -32.89
C LEU A 261 -15.97 -2.21 -33.95
N GLY A 262 -16.05 -1.77 -35.20
CA GLY A 262 -15.54 -2.49 -36.35
C GLY A 262 -14.06 -2.25 -36.64
N HIS A 263 -13.54 -1.06 -36.31
CA HIS A 263 -12.15 -0.70 -36.57
C HIS A 263 -11.22 -0.96 -35.38
N LYS A 264 -9.93 -1.07 -35.68
CA LYS A 264 -8.86 -1.04 -34.65
C LYS A 264 -8.27 0.36 -34.55
N TYR A 265 -7.96 0.76 -33.32
CA TYR A 265 -7.50 2.09 -32.98
C TYR A 265 -6.19 2.01 -32.22
N SER A 266 -5.27 2.91 -32.54
CA SER A 266 -4.05 3.13 -31.76
C SER A 266 -4.39 3.97 -30.52
N ASN A 267 -3.48 4.08 -29.55
CA ASN A 267 -3.66 5.00 -28.43
C ASN A 267 -3.86 6.47 -28.87
N ASN A 268 -3.23 6.87 -29.99
CA ASN A 268 -3.31 8.24 -30.53
C ASN A 268 -4.65 8.50 -31.22
N SER A 269 -5.25 7.47 -31.83
CA SER A 269 -6.53 7.59 -32.53
C SER A 269 -7.74 7.15 -31.69
N PHE A 270 -7.54 6.62 -30.49
CA PHE A 270 -8.59 6.14 -29.58
C PHE A 270 -9.32 7.28 -28.86
N SER A 271 -10.35 7.83 -29.49
CA SER A 271 -11.31 8.79 -28.91
C SER A 271 -12.63 8.76 -29.67
N PHE A 272 -13.68 9.45 -29.19
CA PHE A 272 -14.93 9.56 -29.95
C PHE A 272 -14.71 10.31 -31.29
N ALA A 273 -14.01 11.45 -31.27
CA ALA A 273 -13.55 12.13 -32.48
C ALA A 273 -12.66 11.23 -33.37
N GLY A 274 -12.01 10.27 -32.71
CA GLY A 274 -11.25 9.12 -33.18
C GLY A 274 -11.89 8.26 -34.24
N LEU A 275 -13.19 8.02 -34.11
CA LEU A 275 -13.86 6.89 -34.73
C LEU A 275 -13.80 6.94 -36.26
N ARG A 276 -13.69 5.76 -36.89
CA ARG A 276 -13.51 5.58 -38.34
C ARG A 276 -14.77 5.02 -38.98
N GLY A 277 -15.09 5.54 -40.16
CA GLY A 277 -16.20 5.08 -40.98
C GLY A 277 -17.49 4.89 -40.19
N HIS A 278 -18.07 3.70 -40.31
CA HIS A 278 -19.36 3.37 -39.70
C HIS A 278 -19.34 3.26 -38.18
N ASP A 279 -18.17 3.14 -37.54
CA ASP A 279 -18.08 3.21 -36.07
C ASP A 279 -18.63 4.55 -35.54
N ARG A 280 -18.48 5.64 -36.30
CA ARG A 280 -19.09 6.94 -35.98
C ARG A 280 -20.60 6.87 -35.95
N VAL A 281 -21.20 6.14 -36.89
CA VAL A 281 -22.65 5.98 -37.00
C VAL A 281 -23.18 5.15 -35.84
N VAL A 282 -22.49 4.05 -35.50
CA VAL A 282 -22.81 3.24 -34.32
C VAL A 282 -22.70 4.07 -33.05
N ALA A 283 -21.63 4.86 -32.90
CA ALA A 283 -21.48 5.76 -31.76
C ALA A 283 -22.59 6.80 -31.68
N ALA A 284 -22.95 7.46 -32.77
CA ALA A 284 -24.07 8.40 -32.79
C ALA A 284 -25.41 7.73 -32.43
N LEU A 285 -25.67 6.52 -32.95
CA LEU A 285 -26.88 5.75 -32.63
C LEU A 285 -26.96 5.45 -31.12
N VAL A 286 -25.86 5.05 -30.50
CA VAL A 286 -25.80 4.78 -29.06
C VAL A 286 -25.85 6.08 -28.24
N LEU A 287 -25.16 7.14 -28.67
CA LEU A 287 -25.19 8.46 -28.03
C LEU A 287 -26.58 9.11 -28.06
N SER A 288 -27.44 8.74 -29.01
CA SER A 288 -28.87 9.12 -29.02
C SER A 288 -29.67 8.58 -27.82
N CYS A 289 -29.07 7.69 -27.00
CA CYS A 289 -29.64 7.11 -25.79
C CYS A 289 -29.10 7.73 -24.49
N THR A 290 -28.29 8.80 -24.58
CA THR A 290 -27.66 9.47 -23.42
C THR A 290 -28.67 10.09 -22.44
N SER A 291 -29.96 10.18 -22.80
CA SER A 291 -31.02 10.56 -21.86
C SER A 291 -31.26 9.53 -20.76
N PHE A 292 -30.92 8.25 -20.98
CA PHE A 292 -31.11 7.17 -20.00
C PHE A 292 -29.89 6.24 -19.84
N LEU A 293 -28.87 6.36 -20.71
CA LEU A 293 -27.61 5.63 -20.60
C LEU A 293 -26.43 6.59 -20.37
N ASP A 294 -25.43 6.13 -19.63
CA ASP A 294 -24.07 6.66 -19.76
C ASP A 294 -23.31 5.83 -20.81
N VAL A 295 -22.42 6.49 -21.54
CA VAL A 295 -21.70 5.90 -22.67
C VAL A 295 -20.22 6.22 -22.56
N HIS A 296 -19.39 5.20 -22.62
CA HIS A 296 -17.94 5.31 -22.59
C HIS A 296 -17.33 4.56 -23.78
N LEU A 297 -16.22 5.06 -24.30
CA LEU A 297 -15.42 4.36 -25.28
C LEU A 297 -14.28 3.63 -24.56
N CYS A 298 -14.22 2.31 -24.73
CA CYS A 298 -13.26 1.45 -24.02
C CYS A 298 -12.64 0.42 -24.96
N THR A 299 -11.48 -0.13 -24.59
CA THR A 299 -10.87 -1.28 -25.26
C THR A 299 -11.26 -2.53 -24.51
N ILE A 300 -11.96 -3.46 -25.15
CA ILE A 300 -12.12 -4.81 -24.62
C ILE A 300 -10.87 -5.61 -24.99
N VAL A 301 -10.29 -6.28 -24.00
CA VAL A 301 -9.12 -7.13 -24.13
C VAL A 301 -9.51 -8.56 -23.84
N LYS A 302 -9.29 -9.43 -24.81
CA LYS A 302 -9.33 -10.88 -24.64
C LYS A 302 -7.90 -11.38 -24.46
N GLN A 303 -7.61 -11.96 -23.31
CA GLN A 303 -6.35 -12.63 -23.03
C GLN A 303 -6.55 -14.13 -23.05
N LYS A 304 -5.84 -14.83 -23.94
CA LYS A 304 -5.72 -16.29 -23.91
C LYS A 304 -4.37 -16.66 -23.34
N THR A 305 -4.36 -17.35 -22.21
CA THR A 305 -3.17 -17.91 -21.58
C THR A 305 -3.14 -19.41 -21.85
N ARG A 306 -2.07 -19.88 -22.49
CA ARG A 306 -1.78 -21.32 -22.62
C ARG A 306 -0.65 -21.66 -21.65
N ASN A 307 -0.96 -22.53 -20.70
CA ASN A 307 0.05 -23.11 -19.83
C ASN A 307 0.68 -24.32 -20.52
N GLU A 308 1.98 -24.27 -20.77
CA GLU A 308 2.69 -25.33 -21.52
C GLU A 308 2.87 -26.62 -20.72
N VAL A 309 2.85 -26.57 -19.38
CA VAL A 309 3.06 -27.74 -18.51
C VAL A 309 1.80 -28.61 -18.44
N PHE A 310 0.65 -27.96 -18.28
CA PHE A 310 -0.63 -28.65 -18.08
C PHE A 310 -1.49 -28.72 -19.35
N ASP A 311 -1.00 -28.18 -20.47
CA ASP A 311 -1.74 -27.99 -21.74
C ASP A 311 -3.16 -27.43 -21.55
N SER A 312 -3.29 -26.50 -20.60
CA SER A 312 -4.56 -25.88 -20.25
C SER A 312 -4.69 -24.48 -20.86
N PHE A 313 -5.90 -24.10 -21.25
CA PHE A 313 -6.20 -22.78 -21.78
C PHE A 313 -7.11 -22.01 -20.82
N LYS A 314 -6.69 -20.81 -20.45
CA LYS A 314 -7.54 -19.84 -19.74
C LYS A 314 -7.83 -18.66 -20.65
N THR A 315 -9.09 -18.25 -20.72
CA THR A 315 -9.49 -17.04 -21.44
C THR A 315 -10.11 -16.06 -20.46
N ASN A 316 -9.56 -14.86 -20.38
CA ASN A 316 -10.11 -13.77 -19.58
C ASN A 316 -10.49 -12.60 -20.50
N TYR A 317 -11.55 -11.90 -20.13
CA TYR A 317 -11.98 -10.68 -20.80
C TYR A 317 -11.93 -9.52 -19.80
N SER A 318 -11.35 -8.40 -20.22
CA SER A 318 -11.25 -7.20 -19.40
C SER A 318 -11.53 -5.95 -20.21
N VAL A 319 -12.07 -4.93 -19.58
CA VAL A 319 -12.25 -3.59 -20.16
C VAL A 319 -11.10 -2.69 -19.72
N LYS A 320 -10.48 -1.98 -20.67
CA LYS A 320 -9.36 -1.03 -20.47
C LYS A 320 -9.60 0.28 -21.23
N ASN A 321 -8.70 1.25 -21.06
CA ASN A 321 -8.62 2.49 -21.86
C ASN A 321 -9.93 3.29 -21.93
N TRP A 322 -10.52 3.55 -20.76
CA TRP A 322 -11.77 4.27 -20.61
C TRP A 322 -11.68 5.71 -21.11
N THR A 323 -12.59 6.11 -21.99
CA THR A 323 -12.67 7.46 -22.56
C THR A 323 -14.11 7.98 -22.48
N ALA A 324 -14.29 9.16 -21.90
CA ALA A 324 -15.57 9.84 -21.84
C ALA A 324 -15.96 10.44 -23.19
N ILE A 325 -17.24 10.84 -23.34
CA ILE A 325 -17.80 11.41 -24.57
C ILE A 325 -17.09 12.71 -24.97
N ASP A 326 -16.64 13.50 -23.99
CA ASP A 326 -15.87 14.74 -24.20
C ASP A 326 -14.42 14.49 -24.65
N GLY A 327 -14.00 13.22 -24.75
CA GLY A 327 -12.66 12.81 -25.16
C GLY A 327 -11.67 12.67 -24.00
N ARG A 328 -12.07 12.99 -22.76
CA ARG A 328 -11.22 12.84 -21.58
C ARG A 328 -10.93 11.37 -21.31
N LYS A 329 -9.67 11.04 -21.03
CA LYS A 329 -9.27 9.72 -20.53
C LYS A 329 -9.68 9.60 -19.07
N LEU A 330 -10.39 8.52 -18.75
CA LEU A 330 -10.79 8.21 -17.38
C LEU A 330 -9.69 7.34 -16.74
N GLU A 331 -8.52 7.92 -16.53
CA GLU A 331 -7.33 7.22 -16.02
C GLU A 331 -7.54 6.61 -14.63
N HIS A 332 -8.50 7.16 -13.88
CA HIS A 332 -8.88 6.64 -12.58
C HIS A 332 -9.63 5.31 -12.67
N PHE A 333 -10.29 4.99 -13.79
CA PHE A 333 -10.99 3.70 -13.94
C PHE A 333 -9.98 2.58 -14.11
N ARG A 334 -10.09 1.54 -13.29
CA ARG A 334 -9.25 0.35 -13.36
C ARG A 334 -9.81 -0.65 -14.37
N ASP A 335 -8.92 -1.53 -14.80
CA ASP A 335 -9.28 -2.70 -15.60
C ASP A 335 -10.30 -3.55 -14.83
N CYS A 336 -11.43 -3.87 -15.45
CA CYS A 336 -12.45 -4.70 -14.84
C CYS A 336 -12.77 -5.92 -15.71
N CYS A 337 -13.06 -7.05 -15.07
CA CYS A 337 -13.49 -8.25 -15.76
C CYS A 337 -14.84 -8.03 -16.45
N LEU A 338 -15.01 -8.67 -17.61
CA LEU A 338 -16.21 -8.62 -18.43
C LEU A 338 -16.71 -10.05 -18.67
N ASP A 339 -18.01 -10.26 -18.53
CA ASP A 339 -18.66 -11.50 -18.95
C ASP A 339 -19.05 -11.42 -20.43
N LEU A 340 -18.44 -12.28 -21.25
CA LEU A 340 -18.67 -12.28 -22.70
C LEU A 340 -20.11 -12.67 -23.07
N ASP A 341 -20.79 -13.49 -22.27
CA ASP A 341 -22.10 -14.05 -22.61
C ASP A 341 -23.23 -13.08 -22.29
N THR A 342 -23.04 -12.31 -21.22
CA THR A 342 -24.09 -11.42 -20.69
C THR A 342 -23.81 -9.95 -20.92
N GLU A 343 -22.54 -9.53 -21.02
CA GLU A 343 -22.12 -8.12 -21.05
C GLU A 343 -21.54 -7.68 -22.41
N VAL A 344 -21.53 -8.53 -23.44
CA VAL A 344 -21.04 -8.16 -24.78
C VAL A 344 -22.08 -8.46 -25.84
N VAL A 345 -22.41 -7.45 -26.64
CA VAL A 345 -23.28 -7.60 -27.82
C VAL A 345 -22.56 -8.43 -28.87
N ARG A 346 -22.95 -9.70 -28.99
CA ARG A 346 -22.39 -10.68 -29.94
C ARG A 346 -23.45 -11.65 -30.45
N CYS A 347 -23.17 -12.28 -31.58
CA CYS A 347 -23.95 -13.42 -32.09
C CYS A 347 -23.54 -14.69 -31.34
N GLN A 348 -24.50 -15.42 -30.78
CA GLN A 348 -24.23 -16.57 -29.91
C GLN A 348 -23.76 -17.79 -30.70
N ASP A 349 -24.22 -17.92 -31.96
CA ASP A 349 -24.02 -19.11 -32.80
C ASP A 349 -22.89 -18.97 -33.85
N SER A 350 -22.02 -17.96 -33.77
CA SER A 350 -21.02 -17.71 -34.82
C SER A 350 -19.57 -17.88 -34.38
N ASP A 351 -18.77 -18.51 -35.24
CA ASP A 351 -17.28 -18.42 -35.31
C ASP A 351 -16.77 -16.96 -35.55
N LYS A 352 -17.61 -15.94 -35.34
CA LYS A 352 -17.30 -14.53 -35.49
C LYS A 352 -17.13 -13.92 -34.10
N ASP A 353 -16.09 -14.40 -33.44
CA ASP A 353 -15.46 -13.75 -32.29
C ASP A 353 -15.22 -12.25 -32.59
N PRO A 354 -15.69 -11.29 -31.76
CA PRO A 354 -15.51 -9.85 -32.03
C PRO A 354 -14.03 -9.41 -31.99
N PHE A 355 -13.14 -10.30 -31.55
CA PHE A 355 -11.70 -10.08 -31.40
C PHE A 355 -10.86 -10.48 -32.63
N GLY A 356 -11.50 -10.99 -33.70
CA GLY A 356 -10.81 -11.44 -34.91
C GLY A 356 -10.08 -12.79 -34.74
N GLY A 357 -9.44 -13.27 -35.81
CA GLY A 357 -8.85 -14.62 -35.86
C GLY A 357 -7.40 -14.72 -35.36
N SER A 358 -6.67 -13.60 -35.32
CA SER A 358 -5.24 -13.55 -34.97
C SER A 358 -4.99 -12.56 -33.82
N PRO A 359 -4.10 -12.89 -32.87
CA PRO A 359 -3.80 -12.00 -31.75
C PRO A 359 -3.02 -10.78 -32.22
N ASP A 360 -3.24 -9.66 -31.52
CA ASP A 360 -2.56 -8.39 -31.75
C ASP A 360 -1.17 -8.37 -31.10
N ALA A 361 -1.02 -9.06 -29.97
CA ALA A 361 0.25 -9.23 -29.28
C ALA A 361 0.38 -10.65 -28.73
N LYS A 362 1.61 -11.15 -28.66
CA LYS A 362 1.95 -12.41 -28.00
C LYS A 362 3.11 -12.17 -27.06
N GLU A 363 2.97 -12.62 -25.83
CA GLU A 363 4.01 -12.60 -24.82
C GLU A 363 4.36 -14.03 -24.43
N TYR A 364 5.65 -14.26 -24.21
CA TYR A 364 6.16 -15.54 -23.73
C TYR A 364 6.88 -15.30 -22.42
N GLU A 365 6.37 -15.88 -21.35
CA GLU A 365 7.10 -15.90 -20.09
C GLU A 365 8.12 -17.04 -20.13
N PRO A 366 9.42 -16.75 -19.95
CA PRO A 366 10.44 -17.79 -19.92
C PRO A 366 10.30 -18.67 -18.67
N TYR A 367 10.84 -19.89 -18.74
CA TYR A 367 10.86 -20.85 -17.64
C TYR A 367 11.51 -20.25 -16.38
N ASN A 368 10.77 -20.18 -15.27
CA ASN A 368 11.27 -19.73 -13.97
C ASN A 368 11.24 -20.90 -12.96
N GLY A 369 12.29 -21.72 -12.96
CA GLY A 369 12.40 -22.87 -12.05
C GLY A 369 11.41 -23.99 -12.39
N ASN A 370 10.59 -24.43 -11.43
CA ASN A 370 9.58 -25.48 -11.60
C ASN A 370 8.25 -24.98 -12.21
N ALA A 371 8.10 -23.66 -12.42
CA ALA A 371 6.97 -23.10 -13.13
C ALA A 371 7.30 -23.05 -14.63
N GLY A 372 6.49 -23.71 -15.46
CA GLY A 372 6.68 -23.66 -16.91
C GLY A 372 6.25 -22.32 -17.51
N GLY A 373 6.78 -22.03 -18.70
CA GLY A 373 6.51 -20.78 -19.41
C GLY A 373 5.07 -20.68 -19.92
N ASP A 374 4.40 -19.59 -19.62
CA ASP A 374 3.06 -19.29 -20.13
C ASP A 374 3.15 -18.53 -21.46
N LYS A 375 2.30 -18.92 -22.42
CA LYS A 375 2.09 -18.19 -23.68
C LYS A 375 0.82 -17.36 -23.56
N ASN A 376 0.96 -16.04 -23.52
CA ASN A 376 -0.13 -15.09 -23.50
C ASN A 376 -0.40 -14.56 -24.92
N SER A 377 -1.65 -14.60 -25.36
CA SER A 377 -2.10 -14.01 -26.62
C SER A 377 -3.20 -12.99 -26.34
N PHE A 378 -2.97 -11.75 -26.75
CA PHE A 378 -3.86 -10.63 -26.50
C PHE A 378 -4.58 -10.20 -27.78
N TYR A 379 -5.88 -9.97 -27.66
CA TYR A 379 -6.71 -9.46 -28.74
C TYR A 379 -7.47 -8.23 -28.23
N HIS A 380 -7.45 -7.16 -29.01
CA HIS A 380 -8.00 -5.86 -28.65
C HIS A 380 -9.12 -5.47 -29.62
N THR A 381 -10.25 -5.04 -29.06
CA THR A 381 -11.40 -4.53 -29.81
C THR A 381 -11.91 -3.27 -29.12
N ALA A 382 -12.06 -2.18 -29.88
CA ALA A 382 -12.73 -0.98 -29.36
C ALA A 382 -14.23 -1.27 -29.18
N ALA A 383 -14.83 -0.71 -28.15
CA ALA A 383 -16.25 -0.88 -27.88
C ALA A 383 -16.85 0.35 -27.19
N LEU A 384 -18.13 0.56 -27.43
CA LEU A 384 -18.94 1.47 -26.62
C LEU A 384 -19.46 0.67 -25.43
N LEU A 385 -19.03 1.01 -24.23
CA LEU A 385 -19.57 0.46 -23.01
C LEU A 385 -20.69 1.37 -22.52
N VAL A 386 -21.86 0.77 -22.27
CA VAL A 386 -23.05 1.48 -21.81
C VAL A 386 -23.59 0.88 -20.52
N TRP A 387 -24.19 1.73 -19.69
CA TRP A 387 -25.00 1.31 -18.55
C TRP A 387 -26.15 2.28 -18.32
N PRO A 388 -27.26 1.82 -17.72
CA PRO A 388 -28.35 2.71 -17.35
C PRO A 388 -27.88 3.72 -16.31
N LYS A 389 -28.27 5.00 -16.49
CA LYS A 389 -27.91 6.08 -15.55
C LYS A 389 -28.34 5.80 -14.12
N GLU A 390 -29.46 5.11 -13.95
CA GLU A 390 -30.01 4.74 -12.65
C GLU A 390 -29.18 3.67 -11.92
N HIS A 391 -28.34 2.92 -12.66
CA HIS A 391 -27.50 1.83 -12.18
C HIS A 391 -26.02 2.17 -12.14
N ILE A 392 -25.64 3.44 -12.37
CA ILE A 392 -24.23 3.89 -12.32
C ILE A 392 -23.56 3.41 -11.04
N VAL A 393 -24.26 3.55 -9.92
CA VAL A 393 -23.83 3.14 -8.60
C VAL A 393 -23.55 1.65 -8.52
N ASP A 394 -24.48 0.81 -8.97
CA ASP A 394 -24.36 -0.65 -8.89
C ASP A 394 -23.18 -1.15 -9.75
N VAL A 395 -22.98 -0.54 -10.92
CA VAL A 395 -21.86 -0.85 -11.81
C VAL A 395 -20.54 -0.53 -11.11
N LEU A 396 -20.44 0.69 -10.58
CA LEU A 396 -19.22 1.19 -9.95
C LEU A 396 -18.88 0.37 -8.69
N CYS A 397 -19.86 0.08 -7.84
CA CYS A 397 -19.71 -0.79 -6.66
C CYS A 397 -19.10 -2.14 -7.00
N ASN A 398 -19.56 -2.78 -8.07
CA ASN A 398 -19.13 -4.15 -8.39
C ASN A 398 -17.79 -4.21 -9.12
N ARG A 399 -17.40 -3.13 -9.80
CA ARG A 399 -16.34 -3.18 -10.84
C ARG A 399 -15.18 -2.24 -10.59
N GLN A 400 -15.34 -1.21 -9.75
CA GLN A 400 -14.34 -0.16 -9.53
C GLN A 400 -13.98 -0.01 -8.04
N PRO A 401 -12.70 0.23 -7.70
CA PRO A 401 -12.31 0.60 -6.34
C PRO A 401 -12.94 1.93 -5.88
N VAL A 402 -13.22 2.07 -4.58
CA VAL A 402 -13.82 3.29 -3.99
C VAL A 402 -13.10 4.57 -4.39
N ARG A 403 -11.76 4.57 -4.44
CA ARG A 403 -11.01 5.76 -4.85
C ARG A 403 -11.37 6.25 -6.26
N CYS A 404 -11.61 5.32 -7.18
CA CYS A 404 -11.99 5.61 -8.56
C CYS A 404 -13.40 6.22 -8.60
N VAL A 405 -14.31 5.69 -7.77
CA VAL A 405 -15.68 6.20 -7.64
C VAL A 405 -15.71 7.58 -7.00
N VAL A 406 -14.93 7.82 -5.94
CA VAL A 406 -14.82 9.14 -5.31
C VAL A 406 -14.33 10.19 -6.31
N THR A 407 -13.34 9.86 -7.14
CA THR A 407 -12.87 10.80 -8.18
C THR A 407 -13.97 11.12 -9.20
N LEU A 408 -14.78 10.13 -9.58
CA LEU A 408 -15.94 10.35 -10.45
C LEU A 408 -16.99 11.24 -9.76
N LEU A 409 -17.28 10.99 -8.49
CA LEU A 409 -18.22 11.80 -7.70
C LEU A 409 -17.73 13.24 -7.54
N GLU A 410 -16.42 13.47 -7.42
CA GLU A 410 -15.81 14.81 -7.46
C GLU A 410 -16.11 15.51 -8.79
N GLU A 411 -15.81 14.88 -9.92
CA GLU A 411 -16.11 15.46 -11.23
C GLU A 411 -17.63 15.66 -11.46
N GLN A 412 -18.45 14.73 -11.00
CA GLN A 412 -19.91 14.84 -11.09
C GLN A 412 -20.40 15.99 -10.22
N HIS A 413 -19.84 16.18 -9.03
CA HIS A 413 -20.22 17.28 -8.14
C HIS A 413 -19.89 18.65 -8.75
N GLU A 414 -18.76 18.77 -9.44
CA GLU A 414 -18.39 20.00 -10.15
C GLU A 414 -19.38 20.34 -11.27
N ARG A 415 -19.95 19.34 -11.96
CA ARG A 415 -20.85 19.54 -13.11
C ARG A 415 -22.33 19.58 -12.71
N GLU A 416 -22.74 18.69 -11.83
CA GLU A 416 -24.12 18.42 -11.42
C GLU A 416 -24.20 18.22 -9.88
N PRO A 417 -24.01 19.29 -9.07
CA PRO A 417 -23.98 19.17 -7.61
C PRO A 417 -25.22 18.48 -7.03
N GLY A 418 -26.40 18.78 -7.59
CA GLY A 418 -27.69 18.25 -7.13
C GLY A 418 -27.91 16.75 -7.37
N ARG A 419 -27.18 16.12 -8.29
CA ARG A 419 -27.27 14.67 -8.56
C ARG A 419 -26.38 13.87 -7.60
N THR A 420 -25.25 14.44 -7.21
CA THR A 420 -24.17 13.74 -6.49
C THR A 420 -24.61 13.13 -5.16
N SER A 421 -25.39 13.85 -4.35
CA SER A 421 -25.82 13.34 -3.03
C SER A 421 -26.61 12.04 -3.14
N GLY A 422 -27.56 11.97 -4.08
CA GLY A 422 -28.40 10.80 -4.27
C GLY A 422 -27.62 9.59 -4.79
N ASP A 423 -26.68 9.80 -5.70
CA ASP A 423 -25.80 8.74 -6.21
C ASP A 423 -24.81 8.25 -5.14
N LEU A 424 -24.28 9.16 -4.32
CA LEU A 424 -23.39 8.85 -3.20
C LEU A 424 -24.09 7.98 -2.13
N GLU A 425 -25.31 8.34 -1.71
CA GLU A 425 -26.06 7.56 -0.71
C GLU A 425 -26.41 6.15 -1.21
N ARG A 426 -26.82 6.04 -2.48
CA ARG A 426 -27.02 4.74 -3.12
C ARG A 426 -25.72 3.94 -3.15
N TYR A 427 -24.58 4.59 -3.43
CA TYR A 427 -23.27 3.94 -3.49
C TYR A 427 -22.84 3.38 -2.15
N ILE A 428 -23.00 4.16 -1.09
CA ILE A 428 -22.75 3.71 0.28
C ILE A 428 -23.64 2.50 0.64
N SER A 429 -24.93 2.57 0.31
CA SER A 429 -25.88 1.48 0.58
C SER A 429 -25.53 0.19 -0.18
N ALA A 430 -25.13 0.33 -1.45
CA ALA A 430 -24.72 -0.81 -2.28
C ALA A 430 -23.39 -1.43 -1.79
N LEU A 431 -22.42 -0.61 -1.36
CA LEU A 431 -21.17 -1.08 -0.77
C LEU A 431 -21.40 -1.91 0.51
N GLU A 432 -22.34 -1.49 1.37
CA GLU A 432 -22.68 -2.20 2.61
C GLU A 432 -23.09 -3.65 2.31
N SER A 433 -23.92 -3.86 1.29
CA SER A 433 -24.42 -5.18 0.90
C SER A 433 -23.35 -6.17 0.41
N ARG A 434 -22.18 -5.69 -0.02
CA ARG A 434 -21.10 -6.50 -0.61
C ARG A 434 -20.22 -7.18 0.46
N GLY A 435 -20.29 -6.72 1.71
CA GLY A 435 -19.43 -7.18 2.80
C GLY A 435 -17.97 -6.70 2.70
N PRO A 436 -17.16 -6.93 3.75
CA PRO A 436 -15.90 -6.23 4.00
C PRO A 436 -14.69 -6.73 3.17
N SER A 437 -14.85 -6.97 1.87
CA SER A 437 -13.72 -7.31 0.98
C SER A 437 -12.81 -6.10 0.64
N GLU A 438 -13.26 -4.88 0.97
CA GLU A 438 -12.53 -3.66 0.67
C GLU A 438 -11.64 -3.19 1.83
N TYR A 439 -10.47 -2.67 1.46
CA TYR A 439 -9.42 -2.20 2.35
C TYR A 439 -9.87 -0.96 3.14
N LYS A 440 -9.46 -0.86 4.41
CA LYS A 440 -9.70 0.26 5.34
C LYS A 440 -9.58 1.66 4.72
N LYS A 441 -8.55 1.87 3.88
CA LYS A 441 -8.26 3.12 3.16
C LYS A 441 -9.36 3.58 2.19
N SER A 442 -10.19 2.65 1.71
CA SER A 442 -11.34 2.96 0.85
C SER A 442 -12.39 3.77 1.59
N PHE A 443 -12.74 3.37 2.82
CA PHE A 443 -13.78 4.04 3.61
C PHE A 443 -13.32 5.42 4.10
N GLU A 444 -12.03 5.59 4.41
CA GLU A 444 -11.44 6.89 4.74
C GLU A 444 -11.61 7.88 3.59
N THR A 445 -11.23 7.45 2.37
CA THR A 445 -11.33 8.28 1.16
C THR A 445 -12.78 8.74 0.94
N LEU A 446 -13.75 7.85 1.17
CA LEU A 446 -15.16 8.14 1.03
C LEU A 446 -15.66 9.13 2.09
N LEU A 447 -15.26 8.95 3.36
CA LEU A 447 -15.63 9.85 4.45
C LEU A 447 -15.01 11.24 4.24
N GLU A 448 -13.74 11.31 3.84
CA GLU A 448 -13.05 12.57 3.50
C GLU A 448 -13.78 13.34 2.40
N PHE A 449 -14.25 12.64 1.35
CA PHE A 449 -15.06 13.26 0.31
C PHE A 449 -16.36 13.84 0.86
N CYS A 450 -17.09 13.07 1.68
CA CYS A 450 -18.34 13.53 2.30
C CYS A 450 -18.10 14.76 3.18
N VAL A 451 -17.06 14.73 4.02
CA VAL A 451 -16.66 15.85 4.88
C VAL A 451 -16.23 17.04 4.04
N ARG A 452 -15.44 16.88 2.98
CA ARG A 452 -14.99 18.02 2.15
C ARG A 452 -16.15 18.77 1.50
N HIS A 453 -17.12 18.04 0.94
CA HIS A 453 -18.25 18.60 0.19
C HIS A 453 -19.52 18.84 1.01
N ASP A 454 -19.48 18.61 2.33
CA ASP A 454 -20.61 18.82 3.24
C ASP A 454 -21.81 17.87 3.00
N PHE A 455 -21.54 16.65 2.53
CA PHE A 455 -22.56 15.61 2.43
C PHE A 455 -22.81 14.96 3.80
N ARG A 456 -23.48 15.71 4.69
CA ARG A 456 -23.68 15.36 6.10
C ARG A 456 -24.32 13.99 6.32
N ASP A 457 -25.46 13.70 5.70
CA ASP A 457 -26.16 12.42 5.91
C ASP A 457 -25.37 11.23 5.33
N ALA A 458 -24.72 11.41 4.18
CA ALA A 458 -23.82 10.40 3.61
C ALA A 458 -22.58 10.16 4.50
N ALA A 459 -22.00 11.21 5.08
CA ALA A 459 -20.89 11.09 6.02
C ALA A 459 -21.30 10.25 7.23
N PHE A 460 -22.47 10.51 7.81
CA PHE A 460 -22.98 9.71 8.92
C PHE A 460 -23.30 8.27 8.54
N LEU A 461 -23.77 8.03 7.32
CA LEU A 461 -24.00 6.66 6.83
C LEU A 461 -22.67 5.90 6.69
N VAL A 462 -21.61 6.53 6.16
CA VAL A 462 -20.26 5.93 6.10
C VAL A 462 -19.73 5.65 7.51
N MET A 463 -19.84 6.62 8.42
CA MET A 463 -19.40 6.46 9.81
C MET A 463 -20.21 5.37 10.51
N LYS A 464 -21.51 5.21 10.25
CA LYS A 464 -22.33 4.16 10.85
C LYS A 464 -21.95 2.78 10.33
N ASN A 465 -21.77 2.62 9.02
CA ASN A 465 -21.55 1.32 8.39
C ASN A 465 -20.14 0.78 8.62
N TRP A 466 -19.13 1.66 8.78
CA TRP A 466 -17.72 1.24 8.90
C TRP A 466 -16.95 1.94 10.02
N GLY A 467 -17.65 2.62 10.94
CA GLY A 467 -17.07 3.46 11.98
C GLY A 467 -16.02 2.78 12.84
N ILE A 468 -16.25 1.54 13.29
CA ILE A 468 -15.26 0.81 14.10
C ILE A 468 -13.93 0.63 13.35
N LYS A 469 -13.95 0.37 12.03
CA LYS A 469 -12.72 0.28 11.23
C LYS A 469 -12.06 1.65 11.03
N LEU A 470 -12.86 2.71 10.92
CA LEU A 470 -12.39 4.08 10.74
C LEU A 470 -11.80 4.67 12.03
N MET A 471 -12.27 4.23 13.21
CA MET A 471 -11.74 4.65 14.51
C MET A 471 -10.26 4.31 14.70
N GLU A 472 -9.78 3.25 14.05
CA GLU A 472 -8.38 2.83 14.13
C GLU A 472 -7.42 3.73 13.31
N THR A 473 -7.91 4.52 12.34
CA THR A 473 -7.09 5.44 11.50
C THR A 473 -7.47 6.91 11.60
N SER A 474 -8.57 7.21 12.30
CA SER A 474 -9.01 8.46 12.93
C SER A 474 -8.99 9.79 12.16
N GLN A 475 -8.11 10.05 11.20
CA GLN A 475 -7.96 11.40 10.62
C GLN A 475 -9.24 11.85 9.89
N ALA A 476 -9.89 10.94 9.15
CA ALA A 476 -11.17 11.20 8.50
C ALA A 476 -12.35 11.32 9.50
N MET A 477 -12.36 10.49 10.56
CA MET A 477 -13.38 10.54 11.62
C MET A 477 -13.28 11.82 12.43
N VAL A 478 -12.07 12.23 12.79
CA VAL A 478 -11.80 13.48 13.52
C VAL A 478 -12.13 14.68 12.64
N ALA A 479 -11.83 14.64 11.34
CA ALA A 479 -12.27 15.68 10.40
C ALA A 479 -13.80 15.82 10.34
N ALA A 480 -14.53 14.70 10.39
CA ALA A 480 -16.00 14.72 10.48
C ALA A 480 -16.48 15.35 11.80
N VAL A 481 -15.87 15.00 12.93
CA VAL A 481 -16.19 15.61 14.24
C VAL A 481 -15.90 17.11 14.26
N HIS A 482 -14.77 17.54 13.68
CA HIS A 482 -14.44 18.97 13.55
C HIS A 482 -15.47 19.71 12.69
N LYS A 483 -15.95 19.10 11.61
CA LYS A 483 -16.89 19.74 10.69
C LYS A 483 -18.33 19.76 11.20
N TYR A 484 -18.83 18.65 11.74
CA TYR A 484 -20.24 18.47 12.11
C TYR A 484 -20.50 18.63 13.62
N GLY A 485 -19.45 18.67 14.44
CA GLY A 485 -19.54 18.81 15.89
C GLY A 485 -19.64 17.47 16.63
N TRP A 486 -19.05 17.45 17.84
CA TRP A 486 -18.99 16.27 18.69
C TRP A 486 -20.36 15.70 19.06
N ASP A 487 -21.26 16.53 19.60
CA ASP A 487 -22.54 16.07 20.15
C ASP A 487 -23.41 15.39 19.08
N GLU A 488 -23.33 15.89 17.85
CA GLU A 488 -24.08 15.36 16.74
C GLU A 488 -23.49 14.07 16.19
N CYS A 489 -22.18 14.04 15.93
CA CYS A 489 -21.47 12.80 15.57
C CYS A 489 -21.68 11.72 16.63
N TYR A 490 -21.70 12.12 17.91
CA TYR A 490 -21.91 11.21 19.03
C TYR A 490 -23.30 10.57 18.97
N SER A 491 -24.34 11.40 19.04
CA SER A 491 -25.74 10.94 19.15
C SER A 491 -26.24 10.19 17.91
N ARG A 492 -25.79 10.55 16.71
CA ARG A 492 -26.26 9.89 15.47
C ARG A 492 -25.49 8.64 15.12
N VAL A 493 -24.23 8.51 15.55
CA VAL A 493 -23.33 7.45 15.07
C VAL A 493 -22.55 6.78 16.19
N ILE A 494 -21.71 7.54 16.91
CA ILE A 494 -20.72 6.95 17.82
C ILE A 494 -21.40 6.17 18.94
N GLU A 495 -22.52 6.65 19.46
CA GLU A 495 -23.29 5.96 20.49
C GLU A 495 -23.71 4.54 20.06
N GLY A 496 -24.24 4.38 18.85
CA GLY A 496 -24.64 3.07 18.32
C GLY A 496 -23.47 2.13 18.04
N LEU A 497 -22.30 2.68 17.66
CA LEU A 497 -21.09 1.88 17.45
C LEU A 497 -20.56 1.29 18.76
N LEU A 498 -20.77 1.96 19.90
CA LEU A 498 -20.37 1.44 21.21
C LEU A 498 -21.20 0.23 21.66
N GLU A 499 -22.39 0.04 21.10
CA GLU A 499 -23.24 -1.13 21.38
C GLU A 499 -22.75 -2.41 20.65
N GLU A 500 -21.91 -2.26 19.62
CA GLU A 500 -21.32 -3.38 18.87
C GLU A 500 -20.16 -4.03 19.65
N LYS A 501 -20.47 -5.12 20.35
CA LYS A 501 -19.56 -5.80 21.29
C LYS A 501 -18.27 -6.33 20.62
N ASN A 502 -17.13 -6.13 21.31
CA ASN A 502 -15.80 -6.78 21.13
C ASN A 502 -14.70 -6.10 20.27
N LYS A 503 -14.57 -4.76 20.22
CA LYS A 503 -13.42 -4.09 19.54
C LYS A 503 -12.86 -2.90 20.32
N TRP A 504 -12.38 -3.16 21.53
CA TRP A 504 -11.94 -2.15 22.49
C TRP A 504 -10.63 -1.40 22.12
N PRO A 505 -9.57 -2.04 21.60
CA PRO A 505 -8.31 -1.33 21.27
C PRO A 505 -8.44 -0.23 20.21
N GLU A 506 -9.26 -0.46 19.17
CA GLU A 506 -9.51 0.50 18.09
C GLU A 506 -10.30 1.72 18.58
N VAL A 507 -11.17 1.51 19.56
CA VAL A 507 -12.01 2.55 20.17
C VAL A 507 -11.19 3.48 21.05
N LEU A 508 -10.23 2.96 21.85
CA LEU A 508 -9.35 3.82 22.65
C LEU A 508 -8.43 4.69 21.79
N ARG A 509 -7.90 4.13 20.69
CA ARG A 509 -7.11 4.91 19.74
C ARG A 509 -7.90 6.13 19.25
N PHE A 510 -9.19 6.01 18.98
CA PHE A 510 -9.98 7.17 18.56
C PHE A 510 -9.97 8.32 19.59
N ALA A 511 -10.01 8.01 20.88
CA ALA A 511 -9.88 9.01 21.96
C ALA A 511 -8.51 9.74 21.91
N GLU A 512 -7.43 8.99 21.70
CA GLU A 512 -6.08 9.57 21.54
C GLU A 512 -6.00 10.53 20.35
N HIS A 513 -6.60 10.16 19.22
CA HIS A 513 -6.56 10.98 18.02
C HIS A 513 -7.46 12.23 18.11
N LEU A 514 -8.60 12.16 18.81
CA LEU A 514 -9.39 13.35 19.17
C LEU A 514 -8.53 14.33 19.98
N ARG A 515 -7.83 13.83 21.01
CA ARG A 515 -6.92 14.64 21.84
C ARG A 515 -5.81 15.27 21.00
N GLN A 516 -5.09 14.48 20.21
CA GLN A 516 -3.98 14.95 19.36
C GLN A 516 -4.43 16.01 18.33
N SER A 517 -5.71 16.01 17.96
CA SER A 517 -6.28 16.95 16.99
C SER A 517 -6.93 18.19 17.64
N GLY A 518 -6.67 18.43 18.93
CA GLY A 518 -7.16 19.60 19.67
C GLY A 518 -8.59 19.48 20.22
N LEU A 519 -9.21 18.31 20.14
CA LEU A 519 -10.56 18.04 20.67
C LEU A 519 -10.49 17.35 22.04
N GLN A 520 -9.78 17.95 22.99
CA GLN A 520 -9.51 17.36 24.31
C GLN A 520 -10.80 17.11 25.10
N ASP A 521 -11.75 18.05 25.09
CA ASP A 521 -13.02 17.87 25.81
C ASP A 521 -13.86 16.72 25.24
N ALA A 522 -13.94 16.62 23.90
CA ALA A 522 -14.62 15.51 23.24
C ALA A 522 -13.96 14.16 23.56
N ALA A 523 -12.62 14.11 23.58
CA ALA A 523 -11.86 12.92 23.92
C ALA A 523 -12.10 12.48 25.38
N VAL A 524 -12.14 13.43 26.32
CA VAL A 524 -12.45 13.17 27.74
C VAL A 524 -13.89 12.70 27.90
N ILE A 525 -14.87 13.36 27.27
CA ILE A 525 -16.28 12.94 27.31
C ILE A 525 -16.44 11.53 26.73
N PHE A 526 -15.77 11.23 25.62
CA PHE A 526 -15.79 9.91 25.01
C PHE A 526 -15.24 8.83 25.95
N ALA A 527 -14.06 9.07 26.53
CA ALA A 527 -13.44 8.18 27.50
C ALA A 527 -14.32 7.99 28.75
N GLN A 528 -15.03 9.04 29.21
CA GLN A 528 -15.93 8.95 30.37
C GLN A 528 -17.12 8.03 30.08
N LYS A 529 -17.65 8.08 28.86
CA LYS A 529 -18.74 7.20 28.44
C LYS A 529 -18.29 5.75 28.27
N LEU A 530 -17.06 5.52 27.79
CA LEU A 530 -16.45 4.18 27.80
C LEU A 530 -16.31 3.63 29.23
N LEU A 531 -15.83 4.46 30.17
CA LEU A 531 -15.70 4.09 31.57
C LEU A 531 -17.05 3.80 32.25
N ALA A 532 -18.13 4.40 31.75
CA ALA A 532 -19.49 4.15 32.22
C ALA A 532 -20.03 2.77 31.82
N ASP A 533 -19.47 2.12 30.79
CA ASP A 533 -19.88 0.78 30.34
C ASP A 533 -19.38 -0.33 31.30
N ASP A 534 -20.27 -1.26 31.68
CA ASP A 534 -19.95 -2.35 32.62
C ASP A 534 -19.09 -3.46 32.01
N GLN A 535 -19.00 -3.59 30.69
CA GLN A 535 -18.14 -4.57 30.01
C GLN A 535 -16.69 -4.09 29.94
N VAL A 536 -16.46 -2.78 29.86
CA VAL A 536 -15.12 -2.17 29.94
C VAL A 536 -14.44 -2.54 31.26
N CYS A 537 -15.20 -2.58 32.34
CA CYS A 537 -14.72 -3.00 33.66
C CYS A 537 -14.34 -4.50 33.74
N LYS A 538 -14.65 -5.31 32.73
CA LYS A 538 -14.33 -6.76 32.71
C LYS A 538 -13.07 -7.09 31.92
N ASP A 539 -12.54 -6.15 31.15
CA ASP A 539 -11.29 -6.29 30.39
C ASP A 539 -10.19 -5.47 31.06
N HIS A 540 -9.29 -6.14 31.79
CA HIS A 540 -8.24 -5.51 32.59
C HIS A 540 -7.22 -4.72 31.77
N ALA A 541 -6.87 -5.20 30.58
CA ALA A 541 -5.93 -4.51 29.71
C ALA A 541 -6.55 -3.20 29.21
N PHE A 542 -7.81 -3.26 28.81
CA PHE A 542 -8.53 -2.08 28.32
C PHE A 542 -8.78 -1.05 29.41
N LEU A 543 -9.23 -1.47 30.60
CA LEU A 543 -9.43 -0.57 31.75
C LEU A 543 -8.12 0.14 32.15
N THR A 544 -7.00 -0.59 32.16
CA THR A 544 -5.69 -0.02 32.49
C THR A 544 -5.25 1.04 31.47
N CYS A 545 -5.45 0.78 30.17
CA CYS A 545 -5.14 1.74 29.12
C CYS A 545 -6.08 2.97 29.17
N LEU A 546 -7.37 2.76 29.46
CA LEU A 546 -8.36 3.85 29.59
C LEU A 546 -8.04 4.76 30.78
N LEU A 547 -7.67 4.21 31.93
CA LEU A 547 -7.22 4.98 33.09
C LEU A 547 -5.93 5.76 32.79
N GLY A 548 -4.96 5.14 32.10
CA GLY A 548 -3.76 5.81 31.63
C GLY A 548 -4.05 7.02 30.73
N PHE A 549 -5.02 6.90 29.81
CA PHE A 549 -5.46 8.01 28.97
C PHE A 549 -6.01 9.20 29.77
N PHE A 550 -6.76 8.96 30.86
CA PHE A 550 -7.28 10.04 31.72
C PHE A 550 -6.17 10.77 32.50
N VAL A 551 -5.17 10.03 32.97
CA VAL A 551 -3.97 10.59 33.61
C VAL A 551 -3.23 11.48 32.63
N GLU A 552 -3.01 11.01 31.39
CA GLU A 552 -2.40 11.83 30.33
C GLU A 552 -3.20 13.08 29.96
N CYS A 553 -4.51 13.11 30.27
CA CYS A 553 -5.37 14.27 30.04
C CYS A 553 -5.44 15.23 31.24
N GLY A 554 -4.76 14.93 32.36
CA GLY A 554 -4.79 15.74 33.59
C GLY A 554 -6.18 15.78 34.26
N ARG A 555 -6.94 14.68 34.18
CA ARG A 555 -8.30 14.55 34.76
C ARG A 555 -8.38 13.38 35.74
N ASP A 556 -7.34 13.19 36.53
CA ASP A 556 -7.17 12.22 37.60
C ASP A 556 -8.25 12.35 38.70
N ASP A 557 -8.49 13.56 39.19
CA ASP A 557 -9.44 13.83 40.29
C ASP A 557 -10.91 13.53 39.95
N GLU A 558 -11.35 13.77 38.71
CA GLU A 558 -12.73 13.50 38.26
C GLU A 558 -12.93 12.02 37.93
N THR A 559 -11.91 11.36 37.40
CA THR A 559 -11.93 9.94 37.03
C THR A 559 -11.95 9.07 38.27
N TRP A 560 -11.13 9.39 39.27
CA TRP A 560 -11.17 8.68 40.55
C TRP A 560 -12.49 8.88 41.27
N LYS A 561 -13.14 10.05 41.18
CA LYS A 561 -14.50 10.23 41.69
C LYS A 561 -15.52 9.35 40.98
N ILE A 562 -15.41 9.10 39.67
CA ILE A 562 -16.33 8.20 38.94
C ILE A 562 -16.11 6.74 39.33
N VAL A 563 -14.85 6.29 39.43
CA VAL A 563 -14.49 4.93 39.87
C VAL A 563 -14.92 4.70 41.32
N VAL A 564 -14.61 5.65 42.22
CA VAL A 564 -15.00 5.64 43.64
C VAL A 564 -16.53 5.75 43.81
N LYS A 565 -17.24 6.49 42.96
CA LYS A 565 -18.71 6.60 43.00
C LYS A 565 -19.42 5.36 42.46
N LYS A 566 -18.83 4.67 41.48
CA LYS A 566 -19.38 3.41 40.92
C LYS A 566 -19.08 2.21 41.82
N TRP A 567 -17.95 2.20 42.53
CA TRP A 567 -17.50 1.06 43.36
C TRP A 567 -17.60 1.28 44.89
N GLY A 568 -17.68 2.52 45.36
CA GLY A 568 -17.89 2.94 46.77
C GLY A 568 -16.60 3.13 47.60
N GLU A 569 -16.63 3.89 48.70
CA GLU A 569 -15.48 4.01 49.64
C GLU A 569 -15.14 2.68 50.34
N SER A 570 -16.00 1.65 50.25
CA SER A 570 -15.75 0.27 50.69
C SER A 570 -15.06 -0.63 49.64
N SER A 571 -14.59 -0.07 48.53
CA SER A 571 -14.07 -0.82 47.36
C SER A 571 -12.81 -1.64 47.61
N PHE A 572 -12.02 -1.35 48.63
CA PHE A 572 -10.79 -2.11 48.91
C PHE A 572 -11.09 -3.60 49.19
N SER A 573 -12.18 -3.90 49.90
CA SER A 573 -12.62 -5.30 50.12
C SER A 573 -13.16 -5.98 48.86
N ARG A 574 -13.59 -5.21 47.83
CA ARG A 574 -14.01 -5.78 46.54
C ARG A 574 -12.86 -5.99 45.56
N ILE A 575 -11.82 -5.17 45.64
CA ILE A 575 -10.56 -5.40 44.94
C ILE A 575 -9.91 -6.69 45.48
N GLU A 576 -9.98 -6.92 46.80
CA GLU A 576 -9.57 -8.18 47.43
C GLU A 576 -10.38 -9.38 46.90
N GLU A 577 -11.72 -9.32 46.98
CA GLU A 577 -12.62 -10.38 46.46
C GLU A 577 -12.38 -10.65 44.97
N PHE A 578 -12.01 -9.61 44.20
CA PHE A 578 -11.67 -9.71 42.79
C PHE A 578 -10.36 -10.48 42.56
N TRP A 579 -9.29 -10.18 43.29
CA TRP A 579 -8.01 -10.88 43.15
C TRP A 579 -8.10 -12.32 43.66
N GLU A 580 -8.89 -12.59 44.70
CA GLU A 580 -9.20 -13.93 45.18
C GLU A 580 -9.96 -14.75 44.10
N LYS A 581 -11.02 -14.18 43.52
CA LYS A 581 -11.75 -14.83 42.39
C LYS A 581 -10.88 -15.04 41.16
N LYS A 582 -9.96 -14.11 40.87
CA LYS A 582 -9.03 -14.23 39.74
C LYS A 582 -8.07 -15.41 39.94
N LEU A 583 -7.58 -15.60 41.17
CA LEU A 583 -6.78 -16.77 41.52
C LEU A 583 -7.58 -18.07 41.36
N GLU A 584 -8.84 -18.12 41.84
CA GLU A 584 -9.72 -19.29 41.67
C GLU A 584 -9.94 -19.66 40.18
N ILE A 585 -10.15 -18.66 39.31
CA ILE A 585 -10.32 -18.87 37.86
C ILE A 585 -9.03 -19.42 37.23
N TYR A 586 -7.88 -18.90 37.64
CA TYR A 586 -6.58 -19.37 37.19
C TYR A 586 -6.32 -20.80 37.61
N GLU A 587 -6.62 -21.15 38.87
CA GLU A 587 -6.50 -22.51 39.38
C GLU A 587 -7.39 -23.49 38.61
N ALA A 588 -8.65 -23.14 38.35
CA ALA A 588 -9.55 -23.96 37.53
C ALA A 588 -9.04 -24.12 36.08
N SER A 589 -8.42 -23.08 35.51
CA SER A 589 -7.84 -23.10 34.16
C SER A 589 -6.63 -24.03 34.07
N TRP A 590 -5.77 -24.02 35.09
CA TRP A 590 -4.60 -24.90 35.16
C TRP A 590 -5.00 -26.36 35.37
N GLU A 591 -6.00 -26.62 36.22
CA GLU A 591 -6.60 -27.95 36.39
C GLU A 591 -7.14 -28.51 35.06
N LYS A 592 -7.87 -27.69 34.31
CA LYS A 592 -8.39 -28.06 33.00
C LYS A 592 -7.27 -28.31 31.98
N ARG A 593 -6.23 -27.47 31.93
CA ARG A 593 -5.08 -27.67 31.02
C ARG A 593 -4.23 -28.87 31.39
N ALA A 594 -4.20 -29.27 32.66
CA ALA A 594 -3.58 -30.52 33.08
C ALA A 594 -4.39 -31.76 32.66
N GLU A 595 -5.70 -31.61 32.43
CA GLU A 595 -6.57 -32.66 31.89
C GLU A 595 -6.44 -32.86 30.38
N GLU A 596 -5.96 -31.85 29.66
CA GLU A 596 -5.76 -31.89 28.22
C GLU A 596 -4.50 -32.71 27.87
N LEU A 597 -4.71 -33.86 27.22
CA LEU A 597 -3.65 -34.71 26.68
C LEU A 597 -2.89 -33.94 25.59
N ASP A 598 -1.56 -33.85 25.71
CA ASP A 598 -0.72 -33.39 24.61
C ASP A 598 -0.81 -34.42 23.47
N TYR A 599 -1.49 -34.07 22.38
CA TYR A 599 -1.40 -34.81 21.13
C TYR A 599 -0.07 -34.51 20.45
N GLY A 600 1.02 -34.94 21.09
CA GLY A 600 2.36 -35.02 20.52
C GLY A 600 2.60 -36.43 19.98
N TYR A 601 2.99 -36.51 18.71
CA TYR A 601 3.33 -37.75 17.99
C TYR A 601 4.27 -38.68 18.80
N GLY A 602 3.81 -39.90 19.14
CA GLY A 602 4.72 -41.04 19.40
C GLY A 602 4.43 -41.92 20.62
N TYR A 603 3.57 -42.93 20.42
CA TYR A 603 3.64 -44.31 20.95
C TYR A 603 3.57 -44.67 22.47
N TYR A 604 2.74 -45.71 22.69
CA TYR A 604 2.57 -46.65 23.83
C TYR A 604 1.67 -46.26 25.02
N SER A 605 0.68 -47.14 25.24
CA SER A 605 -0.31 -47.17 26.32
C SER A 605 0.35 -47.14 27.71
N LEU A 606 0.54 -45.94 28.27
CA LEU A 606 0.86 -45.76 29.68
C LEU A 606 -0.29 -46.33 30.55
N LYS A 607 0.08 -47.13 31.57
CA LYS A 607 -0.86 -47.67 32.57
C LYS A 607 -1.55 -46.51 33.28
N LYS A 608 -2.78 -46.73 33.76
CA LYS A 608 -3.60 -45.70 34.42
C LYS A 608 -2.86 -44.98 35.57
N SER A 609 -2.00 -45.71 36.30
CA SER A 609 -1.14 -45.16 37.37
C SER A 609 -0.12 -44.13 36.88
N ASP A 610 0.45 -44.33 35.68
CA ASP A 610 1.48 -43.45 35.13
C ASP A 610 0.87 -42.17 34.56
N ARG A 611 -0.35 -42.26 33.98
CA ARG A 611 -1.10 -41.08 33.53
C ARG A 611 -1.56 -40.18 34.67
N GLU A 612 -1.96 -40.76 35.80
CA GLU A 612 -2.31 -39.97 36.98
C GLU A 612 -1.09 -39.27 37.58
N LYS A 613 0.09 -39.91 37.52
CA LYS A 613 1.36 -39.31 37.94
C LYS A 613 1.77 -38.16 37.01
N GLU A 614 1.67 -38.36 35.69
CA GLU A 614 1.99 -37.36 34.68
C GLU A 614 1.02 -36.17 34.71
N LYS A 615 -0.29 -36.40 34.90
CA LYS A 615 -1.29 -35.35 35.13
C LYS A 615 -0.95 -34.52 36.36
N LYS A 616 -0.59 -35.18 37.48
CA LYS A 616 -0.19 -34.47 38.70
C LYS A 616 1.08 -33.64 38.51
N GLU A 617 2.07 -34.16 37.79
CA GLU A 617 3.30 -33.43 37.51
C GLU A 617 3.08 -32.25 36.55
N LYS A 618 2.24 -32.42 35.52
CA LYS A 618 1.83 -31.35 34.60
C LYS A 618 1.02 -30.26 35.31
N LEU A 619 0.09 -30.65 36.18
CA LEU A 619 -0.67 -29.72 37.01
C LEU A 619 0.26 -28.92 37.93
N ALA A 620 1.18 -29.58 38.62
CA ALA A 620 2.14 -28.91 39.50
C ALA A 620 2.98 -27.87 38.74
N LYS A 621 3.48 -28.18 37.54
CA LYS A 621 4.24 -27.23 36.70
C LYS A 621 3.38 -26.05 36.20
N LEU A 622 2.13 -26.30 35.83
CA LEU A 622 1.20 -25.26 35.39
C LEU A 622 0.79 -24.33 36.54
N GLN A 623 0.49 -24.90 37.71
CA GLN A 623 0.22 -24.14 38.93
C GLN A 623 1.44 -23.32 39.36
N GLN A 624 2.64 -23.90 39.31
CA GLN A 624 3.88 -23.22 39.61
C GLN A 624 4.08 -21.98 38.72
N LYS A 625 4.07 -22.19 37.39
CA LYS A 625 4.27 -21.11 36.42
C LYS A 625 3.17 -20.06 36.49
N GLY A 626 1.92 -20.50 36.58
CA GLY A 626 0.79 -19.59 36.56
C GLY A 626 0.64 -18.77 37.84
N ARG A 627 0.93 -19.35 39.01
CA ARG A 627 0.93 -18.59 40.28
C ARG A 627 2.07 -17.56 40.30
N ARG A 628 3.19 -17.86 39.64
CA ARG A 628 4.28 -16.90 39.44
C ARG A 628 3.85 -15.73 38.54
N GLU A 629 3.23 -16.00 37.39
CA GLU A 629 2.68 -14.97 36.50
C GLU A 629 1.65 -14.09 37.25
N PHE A 630 0.76 -14.70 38.05
CA PHE A 630 -0.20 -13.99 38.89
C PHE A 630 0.47 -13.06 39.93
N LEU A 631 1.53 -13.52 40.60
CA LEU A 631 2.31 -12.69 41.53
C LEU A 631 2.97 -11.49 40.84
N GLY A 632 3.45 -11.64 39.60
CA GLY A 632 3.95 -10.54 38.80
C GLY A 632 2.88 -9.48 38.51
N GLU A 633 1.66 -9.90 38.16
CA GLU A 633 0.55 -8.96 37.94
C GLU A 633 0.12 -8.21 39.21
N VAL A 634 0.15 -8.88 40.36
CA VAL A 634 -0.09 -8.25 41.68
C VAL A 634 0.99 -7.22 41.97
N ALA A 635 2.24 -7.52 41.60
CA ALA A 635 3.38 -6.63 41.79
C ALA A 635 3.32 -5.38 40.93
N ASP A 636 3.06 -5.53 39.65
CA ASP A 636 2.93 -4.39 38.73
C ASP A 636 1.84 -3.42 39.20
N PHE A 637 0.74 -3.97 39.73
CA PHE A 637 -0.34 -3.16 40.28
C PHE A 637 0.08 -2.39 41.54
N ALA A 638 0.80 -3.03 42.47
CA ALA A 638 1.29 -2.38 43.68
C ALA A 638 2.35 -1.30 43.39
N VAL A 639 3.27 -1.55 42.45
CA VAL A 639 4.26 -0.55 41.99
C VAL A 639 3.56 0.65 41.38
N LYS A 640 2.54 0.41 40.56
CA LYS A 640 1.78 1.47 39.91
C LYS A 640 1.02 2.35 40.92
N LEU A 641 0.44 1.75 41.97
CA LEU A 641 -0.20 2.51 43.05
C LEU A 641 0.76 3.49 43.71
N GLU A 642 2.01 3.12 43.90
CA GLU A 642 3.01 4.01 44.49
C GLU A 642 3.47 5.11 43.55
N SER A 643 3.70 4.78 42.27
CA SER A 643 4.16 5.78 41.31
C SER A 643 3.18 6.95 41.16
N GLU A 644 1.92 6.73 41.56
CA GLU A 644 0.82 7.70 41.58
C GLU A 644 0.62 8.34 42.98
N GLY A 645 1.55 8.16 43.92
CA GLY A 645 1.56 8.79 45.25
C GLY A 645 0.65 8.14 46.30
N CYS A 646 0.14 6.93 46.06
CA CYS A 646 -0.84 6.26 46.93
C CYS A 646 -0.20 5.26 47.90
N HIS A 647 0.75 5.74 48.72
CA HIS A 647 1.61 4.91 49.58
C HIS A 647 0.86 3.95 50.52
N ASP A 648 -0.07 4.48 51.32
CA ASP A 648 -0.83 3.68 52.28
C ASP A 648 -1.68 2.59 51.59
N ALA A 649 -2.13 2.85 50.36
CA ALA A 649 -2.93 1.91 49.59
C ALA A 649 -2.07 0.78 48.99
N ALA A 650 -0.89 1.10 48.46
CA ALA A 650 0.08 0.12 48.00
C ALA A 650 0.52 -0.80 49.17
N MET A 651 0.82 -0.21 50.32
CA MET A 651 1.16 -0.91 51.56
C MET A 651 0.01 -1.79 52.09
N ALA A 652 -1.22 -1.29 52.09
CA ALA A 652 -2.38 -2.04 52.53
C ALA A 652 -2.70 -3.22 51.58
N PHE A 653 -2.54 -3.05 50.28
CA PHE A 653 -2.79 -4.07 49.26
C PHE A 653 -1.77 -5.21 49.31
N ALA A 654 -0.49 -4.88 49.45
CA ALA A 654 0.58 -5.89 49.49
C ALA A 654 0.61 -6.72 50.79
N ARG A 655 -0.06 -6.28 51.86
CA ARG A 655 -0.13 -6.99 53.15
C ARG A 655 -1.28 -8.01 53.26
N LYS A 656 -2.04 -8.27 52.19
CA LYS A 656 -3.28 -9.08 52.21
C LYS A 656 -3.06 -10.59 52.12
N SER A 657 -4.09 -11.35 52.53
CA SER A 657 -4.09 -12.80 52.78
C SER A 657 -3.80 -13.67 51.55
N PHE A 658 -4.27 -13.29 50.36
CA PHE A 658 -4.03 -14.07 49.13
C PHE A 658 -2.55 -14.12 48.71
N ILE A 659 -1.68 -13.29 49.30
CA ILE A 659 -0.21 -13.38 49.16
C ILE A 659 0.38 -14.34 50.22
N LYS A 660 -0.27 -14.49 51.38
CA LYS A 660 0.18 -15.31 52.52
C LYS A 660 -0.22 -16.79 52.43
N ASP A 661 -1.31 -17.10 51.74
CA ASP A 661 -1.84 -18.47 51.64
C ASP A 661 -1.20 -19.32 50.52
N ILE A 662 -0.36 -18.72 49.65
CA ILE A 662 0.29 -19.45 48.55
C ILE A 662 1.61 -20.08 49.03
N SER A 663 1.73 -21.40 48.91
CA SER A 663 2.94 -22.13 49.28
C SER A 663 4.11 -21.82 48.32
N LEU A 664 5.24 -21.39 48.87
CA LEU A 664 6.42 -21.00 48.11
C LEU A 664 7.15 -22.16 47.45
N GLU A 665 7.08 -23.34 48.07
CA GLU A 665 7.58 -24.59 47.49
C GLU A 665 6.82 -24.93 46.21
N GLU A 666 5.55 -24.50 46.09
CA GLU A 666 4.70 -24.72 44.92
C GLU A 666 4.92 -23.67 43.81
N ILE A 667 5.30 -22.42 44.12
CA ILE A 667 5.50 -21.35 43.12
C ILE A 667 6.93 -21.35 42.56
N PHE A 668 7.92 -21.57 43.41
CA PHE A 668 9.32 -21.34 43.02
C PHE A 668 10.09 -22.64 42.80
N GLY A 669 9.71 -23.75 43.45
CA GLY A 669 10.38 -25.05 43.31
C GLY A 669 11.84 -25.01 43.78
N CYS A 670 12.30 -25.99 44.56
CA CYS A 670 13.62 -25.90 45.15
C CYS A 670 14.79 -25.84 44.14
N VAL A 671 15.79 -25.03 44.53
CA VAL A 671 17.26 -25.05 44.24
C VAL A 671 17.85 -24.04 43.24
N ASP A 672 17.16 -23.51 42.23
CA ASP A 672 17.74 -22.49 41.33
C ASP A 672 16.82 -21.26 41.18
N MET A 673 17.01 -20.24 42.03
CA MET A 673 16.14 -19.06 42.12
C MET A 673 16.57 -17.90 41.22
N LYS A 674 15.65 -17.45 40.35
CA LYS A 674 15.65 -16.09 39.79
C LYS A 674 14.33 -15.43 40.16
N ILE A 675 14.38 -14.38 40.98
CA ILE A 675 13.22 -13.55 41.39
C ILE A 675 13.34 -12.22 40.64
N SER A 676 12.28 -11.75 39.97
CA SER A 676 12.28 -10.45 39.29
C SER A 676 12.21 -9.27 40.29
N SER A 677 12.49 -8.05 39.82
CA SER A 677 12.41 -6.83 40.61
C SER A 677 11.03 -6.62 41.24
N GLU A 678 9.99 -6.93 40.46
CA GLU A 678 8.57 -6.78 40.81
C GLU A 678 8.14 -7.88 41.79
N GLU A 679 8.59 -9.13 41.57
CA GLU A 679 8.32 -10.26 42.46
C GLU A 679 8.94 -10.03 43.86
N ALA A 680 10.20 -9.57 43.94
CA ALA A 680 10.85 -9.27 45.22
C ALA A 680 10.12 -8.15 45.98
N PHE A 681 9.58 -7.17 45.25
CA PHE A 681 8.89 -6.00 45.77
C PHE A 681 7.60 -6.36 46.54
N VAL A 682 6.74 -7.24 46.01
CA VAL A 682 5.52 -7.70 46.71
C VAL A 682 5.86 -8.54 47.94
N LEU A 683 6.87 -9.41 47.83
CA LEU A 683 7.23 -10.33 48.90
C LEU A 683 7.83 -9.63 50.13
N LEU A 684 8.46 -8.47 49.93
CA LEU A 684 8.98 -7.62 51.00
C LEU A 684 7.88 -6.83 51.71
N LEU A 685 6.92 -6.29 50.96
CA LEU A 685 5.78 -5.55 51.51
C LEU A 685 4.84 -6.44 52.34
N ALA A 686 4.80 -7.75 52.05
CA ALA A 686 4.08 -8.74 52.82
C ALA A 686 4.65 -8.99 54.24
N GLN A 687 5.90 -8.55 54.52
CA GLN A 687 6.63 -8.70 55.80
C GLN A 687 6.57 -10.11 56.41
N ASP A 688 6.66 -11.15 55.57
CA ASP A 688 6.56 -12.54 56.04
C ASP A 688 7.96 -13.12 56.30
N GLU A 689 8.22 -13.49 57.56
CA GLU A 689 9.50 -14.04 58.04
C GLU A 689 9.96 -15.30 57.28
N LYS A 690 9.04 -16.05 56.66
CA LYS A 690 9.39 -17.23 55.85
C LYS A 690 10.17 -16.87 54.58
N PHE A 691 9.97 -15.66 54.05
CA PHE A 691 10.63 -15.17 52.83
C PHE A 691 12.04 -14.65 53.11
N HIS A 692 12.27 -14.11 54.31
CA HIS A 692 13.57 -13.57 54.72
C HIS A 692 14.68 -14.64 54.64
N GLU A 693 14.40 -15.88 55.03
CA GLU A 693 15.38 -16.99 54.99
C GLU A 693 15.52 -17.63 53.59
N ALA A 694 14.51 -17.53 52.73
CA ALA A 694 14.58 -18.03 51.36
C ALA A 694 15.40 -17.09 50.46
N VAL A 695 15.17 -15.78 50.56
CA VAL A 695 15.91 -14.75 49.80
C VAL A 695 17.40 -14.78 50.14
N LYS A 696 17.78 -15.02 51.41
CA LYS A 696 19.19 -15.22 51.84
C LYS A 696 19.90 -16.37 51.10
N LYS A 697 19.16 -17.38 50.64
CA LYS A 697 19.72 -18.56 49.96
C LYS A 697 19.78 -18.43 48.43
N SER A 698 19.26 -17.35 47.85
CA SER A 698 19.29 -17.09 46.41
C SER A 698 20.72 -16.95 45.85
N ASP A 699 20.93 -17.41 44.62
CA ASP A 699 22.18 -17.28 43.85
C ASP A 699 22.29 -15.92 43.13
N ASN A 700 21.16 -15.22 42.92
CA ASN A 700 21.09 -13.88 42.30
C ASN A 700 20.87 -12.76 43.35
N LEU A 701 21.50 -12.90 44.53
CA LEU A 701 21.30 -11.98 45.67
C LEU A 701 21.69 -10.52 45.33
N GLU A 702 22.64 -10.33 44.43
CA GLU A 702 23.06 -9.02 43.91
C GLU A 702 21.92 -8.28 43.20
N GLU A 703 21.30 -8.91 42.21
CA GLU A 703 20.21 -8.32 41.41
C GLU A 703 18.97 -8.01 42.28
N THR A 704 18.71 -8.82 43.31
CA THR A 704 17.66 -8.58 44.30
C THR A 704 17.92 -7.31 45.10
N VAL A 705 19.14 -7.11 45.62
CA VAL A 705 19.51 -5.92 46.41
C VAL A 705 19.45 -4.64 45.56
N VAL A 706 19.84 -4.71 44.28
CA VAL A 706 19.77 -3.58 43.35
C VAL A 706 18.32 -3.19 43.04
N SER A 707 17.47 -4.19 42.83
CA SER A 707 16.04 -3.99 42.61
C SER A 707 15.37 -3.41 43.86
N MET A 708 15.75 -3.88 45.05
CA MET A 708 15.31 -3.32 46.32
C MET A 708 15.72 -1.85 46.45
N LYS A 709 16.94 -1.45 46.10
CA LYS A 709 17.35 -0.03 46.11
C LYS A 709 16.49 0.84 45.17
N LYS A 710 16.22 0.36 43.95
CA LYS A 710 15.41 1.10 42.96
C LYS A 710 13.97 1.29 43.45
N ALA A 711 13.39 0.27 44.07
CA ALA A 711 12.10 0.38 44.73
C ALA A 711 12.20 1.28 45.98
N ALA A 712 13.28 1.19 46.75
CA ALA A 712 13.46 1.93 48.00
C ALA A 712 13.51 3.45 47.83
N GLY A 713 13.99 3.93 46.69
CA GLY A 713 13.93 5.34 46.31
C GLY A 713 12.51 5.87 46.05
N LEU A 714 11.52 4.99 45.87
CA LEU A 714 10.11 5.35 45.61
C LEU A 714 9.22 5.28 46.87
N PHE A 715 9.58 4.51 47.92
CA PHE A 715 8.67 4.11 49.01
C PHE A 715 9.13 4.47 50.45
N GLY A 716 10.08 5.40 50.64
CA GLY A 716 10.49 5.80 52.00
C GLY A 716 11.07 4.65 52.85
N LEU A 717 11.79 3.72 52.21
CA LEU A 717 12.24 2.46 52.83
C LEU A 717 13.13 2.64 54.08
N LYS A 718 13.78 3.80 54.20
CA LYS A 718 14.59 4.21 55.36
C LYS A 718 13.77 4.62 56.59
N GLU A 719 12.48 4.89 56.42
CA GLU A 719 11.60 5.33 57.50
C GLU A 719 11.03 4.13 58.29
N ASP A 720 10.97 2.93 57.67
CA ASP A 720 10.60 1.68 58.34
C ASP A 720 11.85 0.94 58.86
N GLU A 721 12.01 0.96 60.19
CA GLU A 721 13.15 0.37 60.90
C GLU A 721 13.30 -1.14 60.66
N LYS A 722 12.19 -1.88 60.49
CA LYS A 722 12.22 -3.34 60.27
C LYS A 722 12.66 -3.68 58.85
N VAL A 723 12.17 -2.91 57.88
CA VAL A 723 12.54 -3.11 56.46
C VAL A 723 13.99 -2.68 56.22
N THR A 724 14.43 -1.60 56.86
CA THR A 724 15.84 -1.16 56.84
C THR A 724 16.77 -2.22 57.42
N GLN A 725 16.40 -2.82 58.56
CA GLN A 725 17.19 -3.90 59.18
C GLN A 725 17.29 -5.14 58.29
N LEU A 726 16.19 -5.53 57.63
CA LEU A 726 16.19 -6.63 56.67
C LEU A 726 17.09 -6.33 55.46
N PHE A 727 17.02 -5.11 54.94
CA PHE A 727 17.84 -4.71 53.81
C PHE A 727 19.33 -4.71 54.17
N LEU A 728 19.69 -4.30 55.38
CA LEU A 728 21.05 -4.40 55.93
C LEU A 728 21.53 -5.85 56.04
N GLU A 729 20.68 -6.78 56.49
CA GLU A 729 20.99 -8.20 56.56
C GLU A 729 21.25 -8.81 55.17
N LEU A 730 20.35 -8.55 54.21
CA LEU A 730 20.47 -9.06 52.84
C LEU A 730 21.70 -8.50 52.13
N LEU A 731 21.97 -7.21 52.30
CA LEU A 731 23.14 -6.55 51.77
C LEU A 731 24.44 -7.12 52.38
N SER A 732 24.44 -7.42 53.68
CA SER A 732 25.58 -8.07 54.35
C SER A 732 25.81 -9.49 53.81
N CYS A 733 24.76 -10.29 53.62
CA CYS A 733 24.86 -11.60 52.99
C CYS A 733 25.34 -11.51 51.52
N ALA A 734 24.92 -10.49 50.78
CA ALA A 734 25.37 -10.25 49.41
C ALA A 734 26.88 -9.94 49.36
N PHE A 735 27.37 -9.13 50.30
CA PHE A 735 28.81 -8.87 50.42
C PHE A 735 29.64 -10.10 50.81
N GLU A 736 29.09 -11.01 51.63
CA GLU A 736 29.75 -12.27 51.98
C GLU A 736 29.82 -13.25 50.80
N LYS A 737 28.75 -13.34 49.99
CA LYS A 737 28.67 -14.26 48.84
C LYS A 737 29.42 -13.74 47.60
N CYS A 738 29.18 -12.50 47.21
CA CYS A 738 29.68 -11.93 45.95
C CYS A 738 30.99 -11.13 46.12
N GLY A 739 31.37 -10.80 47.37
CA GLY A 739 32.45 -9.86 47.64
C GLY A 739 32.11 -8.40 47.27
N CYS A 740 33.03 -7.47 47.53
CA CYS A 740 32.85 -6.05 47.15
C CYS A 740 33.18 -5.78 45.66
N GLU A 741 32.80 -6.67 44.75
CA GLU A 741 33.13 -6.56 43.31
C GLU A 741 32.02 -5.89 42.49
N SER A 742 30.79 -5.88 43.00
CA SER A 742 29.62 -5.24 42.37
C SER A 742 29.57 -3.73 42.63
N LYS A 743 29.47 -2.94 41.55
CA LYS A 743 29.30 -1.47 41.63
C LYS A 743 27.98 -1.13 42.31
N GLU A 744 26.95 -1.89 42.01
CA GLU A 744 25.58 -1.65 42.41
C GLU A 744 25.34 -1.99 43.89
N LEU A 745 25.97 -3.05 44.42
CA LEU A 745 25.95 -3.36 45.87
C LEU A 745 26.63 -2.26 46.70
N LEU A 746 27.75 -1.75 46.20
CA LEU A 746 28.46 -0.67 46.87
C LEU A 746 27.69 0.65 46.80
N GLU A 747 27.03 0.93 45.68
CA GLU A 747 26.12 2.06 45.56
C GLU A 747 24.91 1.93 46.51
N ALA A 748 24.41 0.72 46.75
CA ALA A 748 23.33 0.45 47.71
C ALA A 748 23.79 0.63 49.16
N ALA A 749 25.01 0.21 49.50
CA ALA A 749 25.61 0.39 50.82
C ALA A 749 25.81 1.87 51.17
N ILE A 750 26.32 2.66 50.22
CA ILE A 750 26.50 4.11 50.39
C ILE A 750 25.15 4.81 50.50
N TRP A 751 24.19 4.42 49.63
CA TRP A 751 22.84 4.98 49.67
C TRP A 751 22.11 4.69 50.99
N LEU A 752 22.28 3.52 51.59
CA LEU A 752 21.69 3.23 52.91
C LEU A 752 22.22 4.15 54.02
N GLY A 753 23.52 4.48 53.96
CA GLY A 753 24.14 5.37 54.94
C GLY A 753 24.35 4.76 56.33
N ASP A 754 24.34 3.42 56.47
CA ASP A 754 24.62 2.76 57.75
C ASP A 754 26.06 3.03 58.21
N GLU A 755 26.21 3.58 59.41
CA GLU A 755 27.48 4.09 59.93
C GLU A 755 28.55 2.98 60.01
N LYS A 756 28.17 1.75 60.36
CA LYS A 756 29.10 0.63 60.51
C LYS A 756 29.59 0.13 59.15
N MET A 757 28.69 0.04 58.17
CA MET A 757 29.01 -0.37 56.81
C MET A 757 29.85 0.68 56.08
N VAL A 758 29.47 1.96 56.17
CA VAL A 758 30.21 3.09 55.58
C VAL A 758 31.62 3.19 56.17
N LYS A 759 31.78 3.09 57.50
CA LYS A 759 33.13 3.04 58.12
C LYS A 759 33.97 1.87 57.65
N SER A 760 33.36 0.72 57.38
CA SER A 760 34.05 -0.45 56.86
C SER A 760 34.53 -0.23 55.42
N LEU A 761 33.70 0.39 54.58
CA LEU A 761 34.07 0.80 53.22
C LEU A 761 35.19 1.84 53.23
N VAL A 762 35.08 2.88 54.06
CA VAL A 762 36.11 3.92 54.24
C VAL A 762 37.46 3.30 54.63
N LYS A 763 37.48 2.32 55.55
CA LYS A 763 38.70 1.60 55.93
C LYS A 763 39.31 0.82 54.75
N LEU A 764 38.49 0.16 53.94
CA LEU A 764 38.96 -0.58 52.76
C LEU A 764 39.53 0.34 51.67
N ILE A 765 38.92 1.51 51.48
CA ILE A 765 39.37 2.55 50.54
C ILE A 765 40.71 3.15 51.00
N ARG A 766 40.84 3.51 52.27
CA ARG A 766 42.09 4.06 52.84
C ARG A 766 43.25 3.07 52.79
N ARG A 767 42.97 1.75 52.80
CA ARG A 767 43.99 0.70 52.67
C ARG A 767 44.36 0.38 51.21
N GLY A 768 43.70 1.02 50.23
CA GLY A 768 43.91 0.74 48.81
C GLY A 768 43.32 -0.58 48.32
N SER A 769 42.57 -1.29 49.18
CA SER A 769 41.94 -2.58 48.85
C SER A 769 40.68 -2.43 47.99
N LEU A 770 40.12 -1.22 47.92
CA LEU A 770 38.98 -0.85 47.09
C LEU A 770 39.34 0.41 46.28
N ALA A 771 39.33 0.31 44.96
CA ALA A 771 39.58 1.41 44.04
C ALA A 771 38.27 2.16 43.74
N LEU A 772 38.38 3.48 43.57
CA LEU A 772 37.27 4.36 43.20
C LEU A 772 37.75 5.20 42.01
N MET A 773 36.96 5.23 40.92
CA MET A 773 37.24 5.85 39.59
C MET A 773 37.97 4.92 38.58
N ASP A 774 38.01 5.34 37.30
CA ASP A 774 38.70 4.69 36.16
C ASP A 774 40.23 4.61 36.37
N ASP A 775 40.66 3.71 37.26
CA ASP A 775 42.05 3.22 37.28
C ASP A 775 42.19 2.12 36.21
N PRO A 776 43.27 2.10 35.40
CA PRO A 776 43.51 1.01 34.46
C PRO A 776 43.55 -0.33 35.21
N PRO A 777 43.02 -1.43 34.64
CA PRO A 777 42.80 -2.65 35.39
C PRO A 777 44.12 -3.36 35.71
N ALA A 778 44.70 -3.05 36.87
CA ALA A 778 45.61 -3.97 37.54
C ALA A 778 44.77 -5.13 38.09
N ARG A 779 45.10 -6.36 37.66
CA ARG A 779 44.31 -7.61 37.71
C ARG A 779 43.71 -8.06 39.07
N LEU A 780 43.75 -7.26 40.14
CA LEU A 780 43.27 -7.63 41.49
C LEU A 780 42.63 -6.49 42.31
N ARG A 781 42.21 -5.35 41.72
CA ARG A 781 41.53 -4.27 42.48
C ARG A 781 40.02 -4.26 42.23
N ARG A 782 39.24 -4.22 43.33
CA ARG A 782 37.76 -4.09 43.35
C ARG A 782 37.38 -2.62 43.11
N THR A 783 36.39 -2.29 42.28
CA THR A 783 36.21 -0.89 41.81
C THR A 783 34.77 -0.36 41.89
N ILE A 784 34.55 0.82 42.48
CA ILE A 784 33.32 1.63 42.31
C ILE A 784 33.61 2.79 41.35
N TRP A 785 32.67 3.11 40.48
CA TRP A 785 32.79 4.24 39.55
C TRP A 785 32.03 5.43 40.13
N ILE A 786 32.77 6.38 40.70
CA ILE A 786 32.22 7.67 41.10
C ILE A 786 32.33 8.58 39.88
N ASP A 787 31.24 8.71 39.13
CA ASP A 787 31.17 9.53 37.92
C ASP A 787 30.05 10.58 38.05
N SER A 788 29.96 11.49 37.09
CA SER A 788 28.91 12.51 37.09
C SER A 788 27.50 11.91 37.10
N SER A 789 27.29 10.69 36.59
CA SER A 789 25.96 10.04 36.63
C SER A 789 25.55 9.65 38.05
N LEU A 790 26.50 9.19 38.88
CA LEU A 790 26.25 8.87 40.28
C LEU A 790 25.94 10.15 41.08
N ILE A 791 26.66 11.25 40.80
CA ILE A 791 26.43 12.54 41.45
C ILE A 791 25.03 13.08 41.11
N GLU A 792 24.61 13.02 39.84
CA GLU A 792 23.24 13.42 39.47
C GLU A 792 22.18 12.59 40.20
N ARG A 793 22.35 11.27 40.32
CA ARG A 793 21.45 10.43 41.12
C ARG A 793 21.49 10.79 42.61
N ALA A 794 22.66 11.14 43.14
CA ALA A 794 22.84 11.46 44.55
C ALA A 794 22.24 12.81 44.98
N LYS A 795 21.90 13.70 44.03
CA LYS A 795 21.20 14.97 44.34
C LYS A 795 19.79 14.73 44.90
N GLU A 796 19.18 13.61 44.56
CA GLU A 796 17.86 13.19 45.05
C GLU A 796 17.94 12.35 46.35
N TRP A 797 19.15 12.09 46.87
CA TRP A 797 19.33 11.31 48.10
C TRP A 797 19.19 12.18 49.36
N ASP A 798 18.81 11.56 50.48
CA ASP A 798 18.75 12.23 51.79
C ASP A 798 20.14 12.64 52.33
N ASP A 799 20.15 13.50 53.35
CA ASP A 799 21.38 14.04 53.94
C ASP A 799 22.33 12.95 54.45
N VAL A 800 21.79 11.87 55.03
CA VAL A 800 22.59 10.76 55.59
C VAL A 800 23.30 10.00 54.47
N SER A 801 22.60 9.72 53.37
CA SER A 801 23.19 9.10 52.16
C SER A 801 24.25 10.00 51.52
N ARG A 802 23.98 11.30 51.42
CA ARG A 802 24.90 12.27 50.81
C ARG A 802 26.17 12.43 51.65
N ASP A 803 26.04 12.45 52.97
CA ASP A 803 27.17 12.50 53.89
C ASP A 803 27.99 11.21 53.83
N ALA A 804 27.36 10.04 53.75
CA ALA A 804 28.05 8.77 53.52
C ALA A 804 28.86 8.77 52.20
N LEU A 805 28.29 9.32 51.12
CA LEU A 805 28.99 9.46 49.84
C LEU A 805 30.16 10.45 49.94
N ARG A 806 30.00 11.56 50.68
CA ARG A 806 31.09 12.51 50.96
C ARG A 806 32.22 11.85 51.74
N GLU A 807 31.92 11.07 52.77
CA GLU A 807 32.94 10.35 53.55
C GLU A 807 33.76 9.38 52.68
N VAL A 808 33.09 8.67 51.76
CA VAL A 808 33.73 7.76 50.81
C VAL A 808 34.63 8.51 49.81
N ILE A 809 34.18 9.65 49.28
CA ILE A 809 34.98 10.51 48.40
C ILE A 809 36.20 11.08 49.14
N HIS A 810 36.02 11.56 50.38
CA HIS A 810 37.12 12.05 51.22
C HIS A 810 38.14 10.97 51.55
N ALA A 811 37.69 9.75 51.87
CA ALA A 811 38.57 8.61 52.10
C ALA A 811 39.44 8.29 50.88
N ARG A 812 38.89 8.45 49.67
CA ARG A 812 39.66 8.29 48.43
C ARG A 812 40.68 9.39 48.20
N ILE A 813 40.29 10.64 48.43
CA ILE A 813 41.19 11.80 48.30
C ILE A 813 42.38 11.63 49.26
N SER A 814 42.12 11.22 50.50
CA SER A 814 43.16 10.95 51.51
C SER A 814 44.12 9.84 51.06
N TYR A 815 43.61 8.72 50.53
CA TYR A 815 44.44 7.65 49.97
C TYR A 815 45.30 8.12 48.78
N LEU A 816 44.73 8.92 47.87
CA LEU A 816 45.46 9.46 46.70
C LEU A 816 46.49 10.54 47.07
N SER A 817 46.29 11.22 48.21
CA SER A 817 47.16 12.30 48.70
C SER A 817 48.35 11.77 49.53
N GLY A 818 48.32 10.50 49.95
CA GLY A 818 49.41 9.87 50.71
C GLY A 818 49.41 10.21 52.21
N ASP A 819 48.28 10.66 52.76
CA ASP A 819 48.17 10.94 54.20
C ASP A 819 48.16 9.63 55.01
N GLU A 820 49.33 9.25 55.56
CA GLU A 820 49.45 8.16 56.53
C GLU A 820 48.90 8.58 57.90
N GLU A 821 47.59 8.47 58.11
CA GLU A 821 47.06 8.32 59.47
C GLU A 821 47.05 6.83 59.87
N VAL A 822 48.12 6.45 60.57
CA VAL A 822 48.24 5.42 61.62
C VAL A 822 47.36 4.18 61.43
N ILE A 823 47.96 3.17 60.80
CA ILE A 823 47.58 1.76 60.95
C ILE A 823 47.85 1.39 62.42
N SER A 824 46.82 1.32 63.25
CA SER A 824 46.92 0.56 64.51
C SER A 824 46.87 -0.93 64.15
N SER A 825 48.00 -1.58 64.37
CA SER A 825 48.14 -3.03 64.48
C SER A 825 47.17 -3.61 65.52
N ASP A 826 46.65 -4.80 65.21
CA ASP A 826 46.10 -5.85 66.10
C ASP A 826 44.69 -6.29 65.73
N GLU A 827 44.57 -7.30 64.85
CA GLU A 827 44.41 -8.72 65.24
C GLU A 827 44.15 -9.60 64.00
N GLU A 828 44.83 -10.75 63.99
CA GLU A 828 44.68 -11.83 63.02
C GLU A 828 43.30 -12.51 63.16
N HIS A 829 42.67 -12.92 62.04
CA HIS A 829 42.40 -14.34 61.82
C HIS A 829 42.13 -14.72 60.35
N LYS A 830 42.56 -15.94 60.06
CA LYS A 830 42.84 -16.60 58.78
C LYS A 830 41.56 -17.01 58.03
N ASN A 831 41.54 -16.90 56.70
CA ASN A 831 41.60 -18.09 55.81
C ASN A 831 41.56 -17.77 54.31
N THR A 832 42.39 -18.51 53.56
CA THR A 832 42.29 -18.91 52.12
C THR A 832 42.27 -17.79 51.06
N ASN A 833 43.03 -17.80 49.95
CA ASN A 833 43.69 -18.85 49.19
C ASN A 833 44.92 -18.25 48.44
N LYS A 834 45.92 -19.10 48.19
CA LYS A 834 47.15 -18.82 47.43
C LYS A 834 46.90 -18.07 46.10
N ARG A 835 47.36 -16.82 45.99
CA ARG A 835 47.72 -16.21 44.70
C ARG A 835 49.09 -15.52 44.83
N GLN A 836 49.91 -15.69 43.79
CA GLN A 836 51.30 -15.26 43.70
C GLN A 836 51.49 -13.81 44.20
N LYS A 837 52.47 -13.59 45.09
CA LYS A 837 52.94 -12.23 45.40
C LYS A 837 53.45 -11.59 44.09
N PRO A 838 52.96 -10.41 43.68
CA PRO A 838 53.49 -9.72 42.51
C PRO A 838 54.97 -9.35 42.72
N ASN A 839 55.67 -9.14 41.61
CA ASN A 839 57.05 -8.71 41.60
C ASN A 839 57.16 -7.30 42.22
N PRO A 840 57.97 -7.06 43.28
CA PRO A 840 58.03 -5.76 43.97
C PRO A 840 58.51 -4.61 43.08
N ARG A 841 59.08 -4.89 41.90
CA ARG A 841 59.39 -3.88 40.88
C ARG A 841 58.15 -3.39 40.12
N LEU A 842 57.11 -4.21 39.97
CA LEU A 842 55.84 -3.83 39.35
C LEU A 842 55.00 -2.96 40.30
N GLU A 843 54.96 -3.29 41.60
CA GLU A 843 54.27 -2.46 42.60
C GLU A 843 54.88 -1.06 42.70
N ARG A 844 56.22 -0.94 42.57
CA ARG A 844 56.89 0.37 42.59
C ARG A 844 56.60 1.20 41.32
N VAL A 845 56.52 0.57 40.15
CA VAL A 845 56.16 1.23 38.89
C VAL A 845 54.69 1.64 38.86
N GLU A 846 53.78 0.81 39.37
CA GLU A 846 52.35 1.15 39.52
C GLU A 846 52.13 2.27 40.55
N TYR A 847 52.93 2.29 41.63
CA TYR A 847 52.91 3.36 42.65
C TYR A 847 53.44 4.69 42.09
N GLU A 848 54.55 4.66 41.33
CA GLU A 848 55.11 5.83 40.65
C GLU A 848 54.15 6.38 39.57
N GLN A 849 53.48 5.51 38.79
CA GLN A 849 52.42 5.92 37.84
C GLN A 849 51.13 6.42 38.51
N MET A 850 50.79 5.89 39.70
CA MET A 850 49.68 6.43 40.50
C MET A 850 49.96 7.88 40.90
N LEU A 851 51.16 8.15 41.43
CA LEU A 851 51.57 9.49 41.86
C LEU A 851 51.58 10.51 40.71
N GLU A 852 51.92 10.09 39.48
CA GLU A 852 51.85 10.95 38.29
C GLU A 852 50.42 11.33 37.88
N THR A 853 49.40 10.49 38.17
CA THR A 853 47.98 10.74 37.82
C THR A 853 47.11 11.21 38.99
N SER A 854 47.60 11.10 40.23
CA SER A 854 46.90 11.49 41.46
C SER A 854 46.40 12.94 41.49
N PRO A 855 47.16 13.97 41.06
CA PRO A 855 46.70 15.37 41.14
C PRO A 855 45.43 15.64 40.31
N ALA A 856 45.36 15.09 39.10
CA ALA A 856 44.19 15.25 38.23
C ALA A 856 42.96 14.50 38.76
N LYS A 857 43.16 13.32 39.36
CA LYS A 857 42.10 12.52 39.99
C LYS A 857 41.56 13.16 41.27
N ILE A 858 42.44 13.72 42.10
CA ILE A 858 42.07 14.48 43.30
C ILE A 858 41.24 15.72 42.90
N GLU A 859 41.65 16.44 41.86
CA GLU A 859 40.92 17.62 41.38
C GLU A 859 39.53 17.23 40.83
N SER A 860 39.43 16.14 40.08
CA SER A 860 38.14 15.61 39.63
C SER A 860 37.23 15.21 40.79
N LEU A 861 37.75 14.55 41.82
CA LEU A 861 36.97 14.18 43.01
C LEU A 861 36.53 15.40 43.82
N ARG A 862 37.38 16.43 43.95
CA ARG A 862 37.00 17.71 44.57
C ARG A 862 35.90 18.42 43.79
N LYS A 863 35.95 18.38 42.45
CA LYS A 863 34.89 18.92 41.60
C LYS A 863 33.56 18.18 41.81
N LEU A 864 33.58 16.85 41.80
CA LEU A 864 32.38 16.04 42.07
C LEU A 864 31.84 16.26 43.49
N LEU A 865 32.73 16.46 44.48
CA LEU A 865 32.33 16.81 45.86
C LEU A 865 31.61 18.17 45.92
N ASN A 866 32.09 19.16 45.16
CA ASN A 866 31.45 20.47 45.06
C ASN A 866 30.10 20.43 44.31
N GLU A 867 29.94 19.53 43.34
CA GLU A 867 28.66 19.31 42.62
C GLU A 867 27.61 18.57 43.49
N LEU A 868 28.03 17.99 44.62
CA LEU A 868 27.21 17.27 45.61
C LEU A 868 26.69 18.18 46.75
N VAL A 869 27.13 19.44 46.78
CA VAL A 869 26.65 20.51 47.68
C VAL A 869 25.56 21.28 46.96
#